data_AF-A0A1Q5XIK5-F1
#
_entry.id   AF-A0A1Q5XIK5-F1
#
_cell.length_a   1.000
_cell.length_b   1.000
_cell.length_c   1.000
_cell.angle_alpha   90.00
_cell.angle_beta   90.00
_cell.angle_gamma   90.00
#
_symmetry.space_group_name_H-M   'P 1'
#
loop_
_entity.id
_entity.type
_entity.pdbx_description
1 polymer ?
#
loop_
_entity_poly.entity_id
_entity_poly.type
_entity_poly.pdbx_seq_one_letter_code
_entity_poly.pdbx_strand_id
1 'polypeptide(L)'
;MDAQINLSVKVTKDLIQSIVTICSLSEQEILHHTELEKYGFDSITLTELTNNLNKKLGLKLTPALFFEMKEITVHSIAQQLCAKYPQELAVCYSEPSGSAKSSNLGSKDIAAEPELVFRKTQPSAASSAGEALKDSGFVPVNTAKAVNPFRTAARVTGLREEPLASQSAGGDLPEEARPAPALNERVTMDEPQPCGAVAIIGIGGVMPQSDNLEEFWDHLVKGNDLITEIPSERWDWQAFYGDPMKETNKSQCKWGGFLKDAASFDPLFFRMSPNEALLLDPQQRKFLETVWQTIEDAGYSPSSLAGSQTGVFVGVTNNEYTDLIAESGLPVDAHSIVSNAHFLIANRTSYIFDFHGPSEAVDTACSSSAVALHRAVMSLQAGECRLAVAGGVNLLASPRSMAAFDKAGMLSKSGRCSTFNKQADGFVRGEGIGALLLKPLAQAEADRDLIYAVIRGTAVNHSGRSKSFTAPNPSGQAAVIKEAVARGGIDPSAVSYIEVHGTATTLGDTVELEGIKNAFAELGKQQGTPTVPAPACGLGSVKSNAGHLEAASGMASLLKVILALRAKELPPSIHCGELNPFIQLDDSPFYIVRERQEWRQPVDASNRKLPRVAGINVFGAGGVNAHIIIGEYEQPASPEPAGTDEPVVMVFSAKTKDSLREIVKATAAFAEDDHRFELRNAAYTLQTGRDEMEERVAFVIQTAEEFVEKARLYASGQAPESEDGIFETAPPTVKQGICDLMSQDATSRLYVDMLLQSKQWFTIAKLWVNGVSVEWAKLHPAGARSRLRLPTYRFAKQRYWIARSGELNRSREGVPSASGETEKRSTFTVQESIGPEEAASRYFGDRISSMLGIRPEELRMDKELQEFGFDSIMAMKFKYEVENELGLTLPMEVLGESRCIKDLAARIVSDPGQEELRKAITGTCPEPEIESLETEQLDALFESLNRKLHGETVLP
;
A
#
# COMPACT_ATOMS: atom_id res chain seq x y z
N MET A 1 12.36 -56.85 -20.21
CA MET A 1 10.98 -56.40 -19.93
C MET A 1 10.65 -56.48 -18.45
N ASP A 2 10.87 -57.61 -17.76
CA ASP A 2 10.51 -57.78 -16.34
C ASP A 2 11.14 -56.77 -15.37
N ALA A 3 12.41 -56.38 -15.59
CA ALA A 3 13.08 -55.37 -14.76
C ALA A 3 12.45 -53.96 -14.91
N GLN A 4 11.97 -53.63 -16.10
CA GLN A 4 11.37 -52.32 -16.41
C GLN A 4 9.92 -52.23 -15.90
N ILE A 5 9.20 -53.36 -15.94
CA ILE A 5 7.87 -53.49 -15.33
C ILE A 5 7.97 -53.37 -13.80
N ASN A 6 8.96 -54.01 -13.18
CA ASN A 6 9.20 -53.93 -11.74
C ASN A 6 9.57 -52.51 -11.28
N LEU A 7 10.39 -51.80 -12.07
CA LEU A 7 10.76 -50.41 -11.80
C LEU A 7 9.55 -49.45 -11.86
N SER A 8 8.71 -49.59 -12.90
CA SER A 8 7.52 -48.77 -13.07
C SER A 8 6.53 -48.93 -11.90
N VAL A 9 6.39 -50.15 -11.36
CA VAL A 9 5.51 -50.42 -10.22
C VAL A 9 6.04 -49.75 -8.94
N LYS A 10 7.35 -49.83 -8.68
CA LYS A 10 7.98 -49.19 -7.53
C LYS A 10 7.86 -47.66 -7.57
N VAL A 11 8.15 -47.06 -8.74
CA VAL A 11 7.99 -45.61 -8.96
C VAL A 11 6.54 -45.17 -8.76
N THR A 12 5.58 -45.94 -9.30
CA THR A 12 4.14 -45.66 -9.16
C THR A 12 3.74 -45.65 -7.68
N LYS A 13 4.21 -46.62 -6.90
CA LYS A 13 3.92 -46.70 -5.46
C LYS A 13 4.47 -45.49 -4.70
N ASP A 14 5.70 -45.10 -4.97
CA ASP A 14 6.31 -43.95 -4.30
C ASP A 14 5.69 -42.62 -4.68
N LEU A 15 5.22 -42.52 -5.93
CA LEU A 15 4.47 -41.39 -6.43
C LEU A 15 3.11 -41.30 -5.72
N ILE A 16 2.36 -42.40 -5.60
CA ILE A 16 1.08 -42.45 -4.86
C ILE A 16 1.29 -42.05 -3.40
N GLN A 17 2.33 -42.57 -2.73
CA GLN A 17 2.61 -42.19 -1.34
C GLN A 17 2.90 -40.69 -1.18
N SER A 18 3.61 -40.10 -2.15
CA SER A 18 3.91 -38.67 -2.15
C SER A 18 2.63 -37.84 -2.37
N ILE A 19 1.74 -38.31 -3.25
CA ILE A 19 0.44 -37.69 -3.51
C ILE A 19 -0.48 -37.77 -2.27
N VAL A 20 -0.55 -38.92 -1.61
CA VAL A 20 -1.27 -39.11 -0.34
C VAL A 20 -0.80 -38.12 0.72
N THR A 21 0.52 -37.95 0.85
CA THR A 21 1.10 -37.07 1.86
C THR A 21 0.73 -35.59 1.62
N ILE A 22 0.72 -35.17 0.36
CA ILE A 22 0.41 -33.77 -0.01
C ILE A 22 -1.09 -33.48 0.12
N CYS A 23 -1.95 -34.37 -0.39
CA CYS A 23 -3.40 -34.13 -0.44
C CYS A 23 -4.15 -34.61 0.80
N SER A 24 -3.49 -35.31 1.72
CA SER A 24 -4.13 -35.97 2.87
C SER A 24 -5.28 -36.92 2.47
N LEU A 25 -5.21 -37.51 1.28
CA LEU A 25 -6.14 -38.52 0.76
C LEU A 25 -5.66 -39.93 1.09
N SER A 26 -6.56 -40.91 1.09
CA SER A 26 -6.18 -42.32 1.21
C SER A 26 -5.62 -42.87 -0.11
N GLU A 27 -4.75 -43.89 -0.04
CA GLU A 27 -4.18 -44.53 -1.25
C GLU A 27 -5.26 -45.05 -2.21
N GLN A 28 -6.42 -45.46 -1.68
CA GLN A 28 -7.53 -46.02 -2.46
C GLN A 28 -8.26 -44.98 -3.31
N GLU A 29 -8.12 -43.69 -2.98
CA GLU A 29 -8.75 -42.58 -3.70
C GLU A 29 -7.93 -42.13 -4.92
N ILE A 30 -6.67 -42.59 -5.04
CA ILE A 30 -5.75 -42.16 -6.11
C ILE A 30 -5.81 -43.15 -7.28
N LEU A 31 -6.57 -42.77 -8.31
CA LEU A 31 -6.63 -43.47 -9.59
C LEU A 31 -5.45 -43.10 -10.49
N HIS A 32 -4.83 -44.11 -11.11
CA HIS A 32 -3.56 -43.94 -11.83
C HIS A 32 -3.65 -43.07 -13.10
N HIS A 33 -4.81 -43.05 -13.75
CA HIS A 33 -5.07 -42.33 -15.01
C HIS A 33 -5.92 -41.07 -14.81
N THR A 34 -6.17 -40.67 -13.56
CA THR A 34 -6.86 -39.42 -13.28
C THR A 34 -5.86 -38.30 -13.15
N GLU A 35 -6.17 -37.15 -13.75
CA GLU A 35 -5.33 -35.96 -13.66
C GLU A 35 -5.22 -35.50 -12.21
N LEU A 36 -4.00 -35.16 -11.80
CA LEU A 36 -3.72 -34.75 -10.42
C LEU A 36 -4.50 -33.50 -10.00
N GLU A 37 -4.88 -32.65 -10.96
CA GLU A 37 -5.75 -31.49 -10.72
C GLU A 37 -7.07 -31.88 -10.03
N LYS A 38 -7.62 -33.07 -10.32
CA LYS A 38 -8.86 -33.55 -9.68
C LYS A 38 -8.69 -33.89 -8.20
N TYR A 39 -7.46 -34.07 -7.74
CA TYR A 39 -7.12 -34.25 -6.33
C TYR A 39 -6.70 -32.94 -5.65
N GLY A 40 -6.82 -31.80 -6.35
CA GLY A 40 -6.45 -30.48 -5.83
C GLY A 40 -5.01 -30.06 -6.11
N PHE A 41 -4.29 -30.75 -7.01
CA PHE A 41 -2.94 -30.30 -7.39
C PHE A 41 -2.98 -29.01 -8.23
N ASP A 42 -2.11 -28.08 -7.86
CA ASP A 42 -1.79 -26.81 -8.50
C ASP A 42 -0.27 -26.66 -8.68
N SER A 43 0.24 -25.49 -9.12
CA SER A 43 1.69 -25.32 -9.35
C SER A 43 2.53 -25.43 -8.06
N ILE A 44 1.94 -25.05 -6.91
CA ILE A 44 2.64 -25.03 -5.62
C ILE A 44 2.77 -26.47 -5.11
N THR A 45 1.66 -27.21 -5.09
CA THR A 45 1.62 -28.63 -4.71
C THR A 45 2.33 -29.53 -5.73
N LEU A 46 2.39 -29.16 -7.02
CA LEU A 46 3.25 -29.82 -8.00
C LEU A 46 4.74 -29.58 -7.70
N THR A 47 5.11 -28.37 -7.25
CA THR A 47 6.47 -28.10 -6.79
C THR A 47 6.80 -28.90 -5.53
N GLU A 48 5.86 -29.01 -4.59
CA GLU A 48 5.99 -29.87 -3.41
C GLU A 48 6.15 -31.35 -3.81
N LEU A 49 5.41 -31.82 -4.81
CA LEU A 49 5.55 -33.17 -5.37
C LEU A 49 6.92 -33.39 -5.99
N THR A 50 7.42 -32.45 -6.80
CA THR A 50 8.80 -32.50 -7.33
C THR A 50 9.80 -32.64 -6.18
N ASN A 51 9.63 -31.85 -5.13
CA ASN A 51 10.54 -31.85 -3.98
C ASN A 51 10.49 -33.18 -3.21
N ASN A 52 9.31 -33.73 -2.97
CA ASN A 52 9.13 -35.03 -2.33
C ASN A 52 9.76 -36.16 -3.16
N LEU A 53 9.57 -36.13 -4.48
CA LEU A 53 10.17 -37.10 -5.40
C LEU A 53 11.69 -36.96 -5.46
N ASN A 54 12.24 -35.74 -5.51
CA ASN A 54 13.69 -35.52 -5.48
C ASN A 54 14.31 -36.05 -4.19
N LYS A 55 13.67 -35.77 -3.04
CA LYS A 55 14.12 -36.25 -1.73
C LYS A 55 14.09 -37.78 -1.65
N LYS A 56 13.04 -38.40 -2.19
CA LYS A 56 12.82 -39.84 -2.08
C LYS A 56 13.61 -40.66 -3.11
N LEU A 57 13.75 -40.15 -4.33
CA LEU A 57 14.34 -40.85 -5.47
C LEU A 57 15.79 -40.42 -5.76
N GLY A 58 16.30 -39.39 -5.08
CA GLY A 58 17.64 -38.85 -5.32
C GLY A 58 17.79 -38.14 -6.68
N LEU A 59 16.68 -37.75 -7.29
CA LEU A 59 16.65 -37.09 -8.60
C LEU A 59 16.79 -35.56 -8.47
N LYS A 60 17.08 -34.90 -9.59
CA LYS A 60 17.09 -33.43 -9.74
C LYS A 60 15.99 -32.98 -10.70
N LEU A 61 14.76 -33.37 -10.40
CA LEU A 61 13.57 -32.96 -11.15
C LEU A 61 13.32 -31.47 -10.92
N THR A 62 12.87 -30.80 -11.97
CA THR A 62 12.32 -29.44 -11.89
C THR A 62 10.82 -29.50 -12.15
N PRO A 63 10.01 -28.58 -11.58
CA PRO A 63 8.56 -28.56 -11.82
C PRO A 63 8.20 -28.42 -13.31
N ALA A 64 9.10 -27.84 -14.12
CA ALA A 64 8.98 -27.74 -15.58
C ALA A 64 8.65 -29.08 -16.27
N LEU A 65 9.13 -30.20 -15.72
CA LEU A 65 8.86 -31.54 -16.25
C LEU A 65 7.35 -31.82 -16.36
N PHE A 66 6.56 -31.40 -15.38
CA PHE A 66 5.11 -31.64 -15.36
C PHE A 66 4.37 -30.77 -16.38
N PHE A 67 4.87 -29.57 -16.66
CA PHE A 67 4.23 -28.64 -17.58
C PHE A 67 4.43 -29.00 -19.06
N GLU A 68 5.51 -29.74 -19.37
CA GLU A 68 5.78 -30.34 -20.68
C GLU A 68 4.86 -31.53 -21.00
N MET A 69 4.17 -32.08 -19.99
CA MET A 69 3.28 -33.22 -20.15
C MET A 69 1.92 -32.80 -20.71
N LYS A 70 1.36 -33.64 -21.60
CA LYS A 70 0.01 -33.47 -22.13
C LYS A 70 -1.07 -33.79 -21.08
N GLU A 71 -0.81 -34.78 -20.23
CA GLU A 71 -1.68 -35.23 -19.14
C GLU A 71 -0.81 -35.47 -17.90
N ILE A 72 -1.17 -34.89 -16.76
CA ILE A 72 -0.42 -35.03 -15.49
C ILE A 72 -1.15 -36.05 -14.62
N THR A 73 -0.81 -37.33 -14.78
CA THR A 73 -1.40 -38.47 -14.06
C THR A 73 -0.30 -39.29 -13.40
N VAL A 74 -0.64 -40.12 -12.41
CA VAL A 74 0.34 -41.03 -11.80
C VAL A 74 1.02 -41.90 -12.85
N HIS A 75 0.24 -42.41 -13.81
CA HIS A 75 0.74 -43.24 -14.90
C HIS A 75 1.71 -42.50 -15.82
N SER A 76 1.32 -41.32 -16.31
CA SER A 76 2.14 -40.55 -17.24
C SER A 76 3.44 -40.06 -16.58
N ILE A 77 3.40 -39.68 -15.30
CA ILE A 77 4.60 -39.26 -14.55
C ILE A 77 5.54 -40.45 -14.36
N ALA A 78 5.03 -41.59 -13.90
CA ALA A 78 5.85 -42.79 -13.72
C ALA A 78 6.50 -43.23 -15.04
N GLN A 79 5.75 -43.19 -16.15
CA GLN A 79 6.26 -43.51 -17.47
C GLN A 79 7.40 -42.56 -17.90
N GLN A 80 7.21 -41.25 -17.70
CA GLN A 80 8.20 -40.26 -18.10
C GLN A 80 9.45 -40.32 -17.22
N LEU A 81 9.32 -40.57 -15.91
CA LEU A 81 10.46 -40.77 -15.01
C LEU A 81 11.24 -42.03 -15.39
N CYS A 82 10.57 -43.16 -15.64
CA CYS A 82 11.22 -44.38 -16.08
C CYS A 82 11.89 -44.26 -17.46
N ALA A 83 11.35 -43.42 -18.35
CA ALA A 83 11.93 -43.17 -19.67
C ALA A 83 13.16 -42.25 -19.59
N LYS A 84 13.12 -41.21 -18.75
CA LYS A 84 14.14 -40.16 -18.69
C LYS A 84 15.28 -40.46 -17.71
N TYR A 85 15.03 -41.22 -16.65
CA TYR A 85 16.00 -41.53 -15.59
C TYR A 85 16.11 -43.05 -15.26
N PRO A 86 16.22 -43.94 -16.26
CA PRO A 86 16.17 -45.39 -16.02
C PRO A 86 17.34 -45.90 -15.16
N GLN A 87 18.53 -45.31 -15.27
CA GLN A 87 19.73 -45.78 -14.57
C GLN A 87 19.72 -45.34 -13.10
N GLU A 88 19.36 -44.07 -12.85
CA GLU A 88 19.26 -43.48 -11.52
C GLU A 88 18.16 -44.16 -10.70
N LEU A 89 17.02 -44.43 -11.32
CA LEU A 89 15.94 -45.18 -10.68
C LEU A 89 16.34 -46.63 -10.42
N ALA A 90 17.07 -47.29 -11.32
CA ALA A 90 17.55 -48.65 -11.10
C ALA A 90 18.51 -48.74 -9.91
N VAL A 91 19.36 -47.73 -9.69
CA VAL A 91 20.25 -47.61 -8.52
C VAL A 91 19.44 -47.32 -7.25
N CYS A 92 18.43 -46.44 -7.33
CA CYS A 92 17.56 -46.11 -6.20
C CYS A 92 16.78 -47.34 -5.68
N TYR A 93 16.37 -48.22 -6.59
CA TYR A 93 15.54 -49.39 -6.27
C TYR A 93 16.28 -50.74 -6.26
N SER A 94 17.61 -50.76 -6.39
CA SER A 94 18.42 -51.96 -6.23
C SER A 94 18.58 -52.30 -4.74
N GLU A 95 18.17 -53.50 -4.33
CA GLU A 95 18.41 -53.98 -2.97
C GLU A 95 19.92 -54.25 -2.75
N PRO A 96 20.47 -53.98 -1.54
CA PRO A 96 21.84 -54.35 -1.23
C PRO A 96 21.93 -55.87 -1.00
N SER A 97 22.29 -56.63 -2.04
CA SER A 97 22.74 -58.00 -1.86
C SER A 97 24.13 -58.00 -1.23
N GLY A 98 24.22 -58.44 0.03
CA GLY A 98 25.48 -58.48 0.78
C GLY A 98 26.54 -59.41 0.17
N SER A 99 27.78 -58.94 0.09
CA SER A 99 28.96 -59.64 0.61
C SER A 99 30.20 -58.71 0.57
N ALA A 100 31.08 -58.93 1.53
CA ALA A 100 32.18 -58.06 1.94
C ALA A 100 33.48 -58.19 1.12
N LYS A 101 34.25 -57.09 1.01
CA LYS A 101 35.59 -56.90 1.62
C LYS A 101 36.40 -55.81 0.87
N SER A 102 36.85 -54.79 1.60
CA SER A 102 38.26 -54.64 2.03
C SER A 102 38.71 -53.17 2.08
N SER A 103 38.75 -52.64 3.30
CA SER A 103 39.84 -51.85 3.92
C SER A 103 40.72 -50.91 3.07
N ASN A 104 40.79 -49.64 3.50
CA ASN A 104 42.00 -49.21 4.23
C ASN A 104 41.77 -48.03 5.17
N LEU A 105 42.50 -48.10 6.29
CA LEU A 105 42.48 -47.29 7.50
C LEU A 105 42.98 -45.84 7.32
N GLY A 106 42.51 -44.97 8.23
CA GLY A 106 43.18 -43.73 8.63
C GLY A 106 42.40 -42.95 9.69
N SER A 107 42.44 -43.40 10.95
CA SER A 107 41.82 -42.80 12.16
C SER A 107 42.49 -41.50 12.61
N LYS A 108 41.76 -40.53 13.17
CA LYS A 108 41.61 -40.19 14.63
C LYS A 108 40.98 -38.78 14.72
N ASP A 109 40.17 -38.31 15.68
CA ASP A 109 39.66 -38.75 16.99
C ASP A 109 38.34 -37.99 17.27
N ILE A 110 37.28 -38.66 17.77
CA ILE A 110 36.22 -38.06 18.59
C ILE A 110 35.88 -39.05 19.71
N ALA A 111 35.92 -38.59 20.96
CA ALA A 111 35.57 -39.33 22.16
C ALA A 111 34.09 -39.13 22.53
N ALA A 112 33.43 -40.26 22.78
CA ALA A 112 32.31 -40.55 23.68
C ALA A 112 31.20 -39.51 23.94
N GLU A 113 29.98 -39.87 23.51
CA GLU A 113 28.70 -39.47 24.09
C GLU A 113 28.53 -40.00 25.53
N PRO A 114 27.73 -39.32 26.38
CA PRO A 114 26.96 -39.99 27.40
C PRO A 114 25.48 -40.10 27.02
N GLU A 115 24.93 -41.28 27.25
CA GLU A 115 23.53 -41.68 27.15
C GLU A 115 22.57 -40.70 27.84
N LEU A 116 21.43 -40.42 27.18
CA LEU A 116 20.26 -39.86 27.85
C LEU A 116 19.11 -40.88 27.84
N VAL A 117 18.96 -41.47 29.03
CA VAL A 117 17.91 -42.39 29.46
C VAL A 117 16.54 -41.72 29.33
N PHE A 118 15.63 -42.35 28.57
CA PHE A 118 14.20 -42.05 28.61
C PHE A 118 13.62 -42.43 29.96
N ARG A 119 13.32 -41.43 30.81
CA ARG A 119 12.51 -41.63 32.03
C ARG A 119 11.05 -41.34 31.71
N LYS A 120 10.27 -42.41 31.47
CA LYS A 120 8.81 -42.37 31.56
C LYS A 120 8.42 -41.98 32.98
N THR A 121 7.62 -40.94 33.14
CA THR A 121 6.76 -40.77 34.31
C THR A 121 5.32 -40.58 33.83
N GLN A 122 4.49 -41.57 34.19
CA GLN A 122 3.03 -41.50 34.12
C GLN A 122 2.51 -40.57 35.22
N PRO A 123 1.32 -39.97 35.05
CA PRO A 123 0.58 -39.38 36.15
C PRO A 123 -0.18 -40.48 36.91
N SER A 124 0.02 -40.58 38.23
CA SER A 124 -0.86 -41.34 39.14
C SER A 124 -1.66 -40.38 40.01
N ALA A 125 -2.98 -40.52 39.94
CA ALA A 125 -4.00 -39.76 40.64
C ALA A 125 -4.04 -40.01 42.16
N ALA A 126 -4.64 -39.05 42.89
CA ALA A 126 -5.19 -39.25 44.22
C ALA A 126 -6.72 -39.02 44.19
N SER A 127 -7.43 -40.05 44.62
CA SER A 127 -8.87 -40.15 44.96
C SER A 127 -9.12 -39.60 46.38
N SER A 128 -10.32 -39.38 46.97
CA SER A 128 -11.74 -39.74 46.71
C SER A 128 -12.62 -39.08 47.79
N ALA A 129 -13.87 -38.71 47.45
CA ALA A 129 -15.12 -39.12 48.16
C ALA A 129 -16.39 -38.56 47.45
N GLY A 130 -17.38 -39.42 47.15
CA GLY A 130 -18.81 -39.02 47.04
C GLY A 130 -19.59 -39.23 45.72
N GLU A 131 -19.88 -40.49 45.37
CA GLU A 131 -21.07 -41.09 44.68
C GLU A 131 -21.93 -40.40 43.58
N ALA A 132 -21.92 -41.07 42.40
CA ALA A 132 -23.05 -41.58 41.55
C ALA A 132 -24.02 -40.60 40.84
N LEU A 133 -24.25 -40.64 39.51
CA LEU A 133 -24.93 -41.73 38.77
C LEU A 133 -24.92 -41.55 37.23
N LYS A 134 -24.49 -42.64 36.55
CA LYS A 134 -25.01 -43.32 35.33
C LYS A 134 -25.07 -42.70 33.91
N ASP A 135 -24.32 -43.39 33.05
CA ASP A 135 -24.67 -44.02 31.76
C ASP A 135 -24.82 -43.20 30.47
N SER A 136 -23.80 -43.35 29.61
CA SER A 136 -23.83 -44.17 28.38
C SER A 136 -23.43 -43.47 27.07
N GLY A 137 -22.61 -44.17 26.28
CA GLY A 137 -22.90 -44.35 24.85
C GLY A 137 -22.10 -43.53 23.85
N PHE A 138 -21.12 -44.16 23.22
CA PHE A 138 -20.39 -43.74 22.02
C PHE A 138 -21.26 -43.85 20.75
N VAL A 139 -20.95 -43.04 19.72
CA VAL A 139 -20.92 -43.28 18.24
C VAL A 139 -21.45 -42.07 17.43
N PRO A 140 -20.77 -41.65 16.33
CA PRO A 140 -20.87 -40.33 15.74
C PRO A 140 -21.82 -40.26 14.53
N VAL A 141 -22.28 -39.04 14.18
CA VAL A 141 -23.06 -38.78 12.96
C VAL A 141 -22.51 -37.63 12.15
N ASN A 142 -22.58 -37.90 10.85
CA ASN A 142 -22.12 -37.20 9.68
C ASN A 142 -22.75 -35.81 9.45
N THR A 143 -22.01 -35.05 8.67
CA THR A 143 -22.29 -33.75 8.03
C THR A 143 -23.73 -33.48 7.55
N ALA A 144 -24.28 -32.31 7.91
CA ALA A 144 -25.21 -31.53 7.07
C ALA A 144 -25.41 -30.09 7.57
N LYS A 145 -25.12 -29.13 6.69
CA LYS A 145 -25.77 -27.82 6.49
C LYS A 145 -25.94 -26.89 7.71
N ALA A 146 -24.97 -25.99 7.90
CA ALA A 146 -25.20 -24.74 8.62
C ALA A 146 -25.70 -23.65 7.66
N VAL A 147 -26.83 -23.06 8.04
CA VAL A 147 -27.52 -21.96 7.37
C VAL A 147 -26.90 -20.62 7.82
N ASN A 148 -26.73 -19.74 6.84
CA ASN A 148 -26.21 -18.37 6.94
C ASN A 148 -27.22 -17.44 7.64
N PRO A 149 -26.89 -16.75 8.75
CA PRO A 149 -27.82 -15.87 9.44
C PRO A 149 -27.50 -14.39 9.25
N PHE A 150 -27.84 -13.77 8.11
CA PHE A 150 -28.06 -12.32 8.03
C PHE A 150 -28.88 -11.97 6.78
N ARG A 151 -30.19 -11.77 6.94
CA ARG A 151 -30.99 -10.87 6.08
C ARG A 151 -32.33 -10.56 6.78
N THR A 152 -32.36 -9.44 7.50
CA THR A 152 -33.59 -8.75 7.87
C THR A 152 -33.40 -7.26 7.62
N ALA A 153 -33.95 -6.77 6.50
CA ALA A 153 -34.60 -5.46 6.39
C ALA A 153 -34.99 -5.21 4.92
N ALA A 154 -36.24 -5.51 4.58
CA ALA A 154 -37.08 -4.73 3.67
C ALA A 154 -38.43 -5.44 3.49
N ARG A 155 -39.48 -4.89 4.10
CA ARG A 155 -40.85 -5.36 3.95
C ARG A 155 -41.77 -4.16 3.72
N VAL A 156 -42.14 -3.91 2.47
CA VAL A 156 -43.37 -3.23 2.01
C VAL A 156 -43.48 -3.58 0.50
N THR A 157 -44.38 -4.40 -0.03
CA THR A 157 -45.85 -4.33 -0.08
C THR A 157 -46.38 -5.67 -0.58
N GLY A 158 -47.67 -5.92 -0.31
CA GLY A 158 -48.30 -7.24 -0.37
C GLY A 158 -48.53 -7.82 -1.75
N LEU A 159 -48.84 -9.12 -1.75
CA LEU A 159 -49.97 -9.75 -2.42
C LEU A 159 -50.12 -11.20 -1.89
N ARG A 160 -51.37 -11.67 -1.88
CA ARG A 160 -51.93 -12.81 -1.14
C ARG A 160 -51.27 -14.19 -1.39
N GLU A 161 -51.22 -15.00 -0.33
CA GLU A 161 -51.09 -16.46 -0.38
C GLU A 161 -52.46 -17.12 -0.60
N GLU A 162 -52.48 -18.19 -1.40
CA GLU A 162 -53.49 -19.26 -1.39
C GLU A 162 -52.71 -20.60 -1.45
N PRO A 163 -53.06 -21.62 -0.65
CA PRO A 163 -52.24 -22.82 -0.46
C PRO A 163 -52.69 -23.98 -1.36
N LEU A 164 -51.74 -24.77 -1.88
CA LEU A 164 -52.05 -26.07 -2.48
C LEU A 164 -51.43 -27.21 -1.67
N ALA A 165 -52.35 -28.05 -1.19
CA ALA A 165 -52.10 -29.23 -0.39
C ALA A 165 -51.48 -30.38 -1.19
N SER A 166 -50.70 -31.17 -0.46
CA SER A 166 -50.15 -32.48 -0.77
C SER A 166 -51.19 -33.53 -1.18
N GLN A 167 -50.86 -34.45 -2.11
CA GLN A 167 -50.54 -35.86 -1.79
C GLN A 167 -50.40 -36.81 -3.00
N SER A 168 -49.44 -37.72 -2.84
CA SER A 168 -49.39 -39.17 -3.16
C SER A 168 -49.26 -39.71 -4.60
N ALA A 169 -48.05 -40.21 -4.86
CA ALA A 169 -47.67 -41.62 -5.07
C ALA A 169 -48.03 -42.39 -6.36
N GLY A 170 -46.96 -42.93 -6.98
CA GLY A 170 -46.91 -44.31 -7.50
C GLY A 170 -46.65 -44.46 -9.00
N GLY A 171 -45.49 -45.01 -9.37
CA GLY A 171 -45.27 -45.62 -10.69
C GLY A 171 -43.83 -45.54 -11.21
N ASP A 172 -43.17 -46.70 -11.25
CA ASP A 172 -41.80 -46.94 -11.72
C ASP A 172 -41.51 -46.50 -13.17
N LEU A 173 -40.26 -46.08 -13.37
CA LEU A 173 -39.61 -45.65 -14.62
C LEU A 173 -39.51 -46.80 -15.65
N PRO A 174 -39.48 -46.44 -16.94
CA PRO A 174 -38.27 -46.73 -17.71
C PRO A 174 -37.59 -45.48 -18.27
N GLU A 175 -36.27 -45.61 -18.29
CA GLU A 175 -35.23 -44.70 -18.75
C GLU A 175 -35.33 -44.40 -20.25
N GLU A 176 -35.89 -43.23 -20.60
CA GLU A 176 -35.61 -42.56 -21.87
C GLU A 176 -34.86 -41.25 -21.58
N ALA A 177 -33.60 -41.22 -22.01
CA ALA A 177 -32.74 -40.05 -21.94
C ALA A 177 -33.36 -38.88 -22.71
N ARG A 178 -34.06 -38.00 -21.98
CA ARG A 178 -34.42 -36.67 -22.49
C ARG A 178 -33.14 -35.84 -22.58
N PRO A 179 -32.86 -35.19 -23.72
CA PRO A 179 -31.68 -34.37 -23.89
C PRO A 179 -31.71 -33.22 -22.87
N ALA A 180 -30.57 -32.98 -22.22
CA ALA A 180 -30.37 -31.82 -21.36
C ALA A 180 -30.74 -30.54 -22.13
N PRO A 181 -31.41 -29.56 -21.50
CA PRO A 181 -31.76 -28.32 -22.17
C PRO A 181 -30.47 -27.63 -22.62
N ALA A 182 -30.34 -27.44 -23.93
CA ALA A 182 -29.28 -26.65 -24.52
C ALA A 182 -29.43 -25.19 -24.07
N LEU A 183 -28.75 -24.82 -22.99
CA LEU A 183 -28.41 -23.43 -22.72
C LEU A 183 -27.32 -23.03 -23.70
N ASN A 184 -27.74 -22.70 -24.92
CA ASN A 184 -26.88 -22.13 -25.95
C ASN A 184 -27.63 -20.98 -26.62
N GLU A 185 -28.09 -20.02 -25.84
CA GLU A 185 -28.14 -18.65 -26.32
C GLU A 185 -26.72 -18.11 -26.17
N ARG A 186 -25.99 -18.05 -27.30
CA ARG A 186 -24.85 -17.15 -27.42
C ARG A 186 -25.38 -15.76 -27.08
N VAL A 187 -25.07 -15.28 -25.89
CA VAL A 187 -25.10 -13.85 -25.60
C VAL A 187 -24.26 -13.23 -26.69
N THR A 188 -24.89 -12.59 -27.65
CA THR A 188 -24.21 -11.68 -28.57
C THR A 188 -23.63 -10.60 -27.67
N MET A 189 -22.32 -10.68 -27.42
CA MET A 189 -21.59 -9.61 -26.77
C MET A 189 -21.79 -8.39 -27.68
N ASP A 190 -22.48 -7.36 -27.19
CA ASP A 190 -22.46 -6.07 -27.87
C ASP A 190 -20.99 -5.66 -28.08
N GLU A 191 -20.68 -5.10 -29.24
CA GLU A 191 -19.33 -4.57 -29.47
C GLU A 191 -19.01 -3.54 -28.36
N PRO A 192 -17.84 -3.63 -27.71
CA PRO A 192 -17.48 -2.72 -26.64
C PRO A 192 -17.55 -1.28 -27.15
N GLN A 193 -18.42 -0.47 -26.54
CA GLN A 193 -18.56 0.95 -26.85
C GLN A 193 -17.24 1.67 -26.56
N PRO A 194 -16.82 2.63 -27.41
CA PRO A 194 -15.64 3.45 -27.13
C PRO A 194 -15.76 4.12 -25.75
N CYS A 195 -14.76 3.89 -24.91
CA CYS A 195 -14.65 4.52 -23.60
C CYS A 195 -14.22 5.98 -23.78
N GLY A 196 -14.82 6.90 -23.01
CA GLY A 196 -14.30 8.27 -22.94
C GLY A 196 -12.87 8.30 -22.39
N ALA A 197 -11.95 8.95 -23.08
CA ALA A 197 -10.55 9.04 -22.67
C ALA A 197 -10.38 9.76 -21.33
N VAL A 198 -9.46 9.28 -20.49
CA VAL A 198 -9.21 9.83 -19.13
C VAL A 198 -7.81 10.42 -19.07
N ALA A 199 -7.72 11.69 -18.70
CA ALA A 199 -6.46 12.40 -18.52
C ALA A 199 -5.85 12.08 -17.15
N ILE A 200 -4.53 11.89 -17.13
CA ILE A 200 -3.73 11.87 -15.91
C ILE A 200 -3.21 13.30 -15.70
N ILE A 201 -3.72 13.98 -14.69
CA ILE A 201 -3.44 15.41 -14.44
C ILE A 201 -2.43 15.65 -13.32
N GLY A 202 -2.22 14.66 -12.45
CA GLY A 202 -1.17 14.65 -11.43
C GLY A 202 -0.68 13.24 -11.13
N ILE A 203 0.58 13.11 -10.73
CA ILE A 203 1.22 11.86 -10.33
C ILE A 203 2.01 12.03 -9.04
N GLY A 204 2.09 10.96 -8.25
CA GLY A 204 2.96 10.86 -7.09
C GLY A 204 3.44 9.44 -6.92
N GLY A 205 4.64 9.27 -6.37
CA GLY A 205 5.12 7.95 -6.02
C GLY A 205 6.47 7.94 -5.31
N VAL A 206 6.67 6.89 -4.52
CA VAL A 206 7.90 6.57 -3.80
C VAL A 206 8.28 5.14 -4.17
N MET A 207 9.48 4.97 -4.71
CA MET A 207 9.96 3.72 -5.29
C MET A 207 11.21 3.24 -4.54
N PRO A 208 11.66 1.99 -4.75
CA PRO A 208 12.88 1.50 -4.11
C PRO A 208 14.05 2.45 -4.35
N GLN A 209 14.76 2.77 -3.28
CA GLN A 209 15.92 3.67 -3.29
C GLN A 209 15.66 5.07 -3.87
N SER A 210 14.39 5.49 -4.05
CA SER A 210 14.02 6.75 -4.70
C SER A 210 12.99 7.52 -3.87
N ASP A 211 13.37 8.71 -3.39
CA ASP A 211 12.49 9.55 -2.54
C ASP A 211 11.42 10.29 -3.36
N ASN A 212 11.59 10.37 -4.68
CA ASN A 212 10.69 11.00 -5.63
C ASN A 212 10.82 10.38 -7.03
N LEU A 213 9.94 10.78 -7.95
CA LEU A 213 9.88 10.23 -9.30
C LEU A 213 11.02 10.71 -10.21
N GLU A 214 11.62 11.86 -9.93
CA GLU A 214 12.80 12.35 -10.62
C GLU A 214 14.01 11.44 -10.36
N GLU A 215 14.27 11.11 -9.08
CA GLU A 215 15.33 10.15 -8.69
C GLU A 215 15.04 8.76 -9.30
N PHE A 216 13.79 8.32 -9.27
CA PHE A 216 13.40 7.05 -9.87
C PHE A 216 13.65 7.02 -11.38
N TRP A 217 13.25 8.06 -12.11
CA TRP A 217 13.52 8.19 -13.55
C TRP A 217 15.02 8.13 -13.85
N ASP A 218 15.82 8.84 -13.06
CA ASP A 218 17.28 8.84 -13.14
C ASP A 218 17.87 7.43 -13.00
N HIS A 219 17.36 6.64 -12.05
CA HIS A 219 17.73 5.24 -11.89
C HIS A 219 17.35 4.39 -13.09
N LEU A 220 16.13 4.54 -13.62
CA LEU A 220 15.66 3.78 -14.77
C LEU A 220 16.50 4.04 -16.02
N VAL A 221 16.75 5.31 -16.34
CA VAL A 221 17.55 5.71 -17.52
C VAL A 221 18.99 5.22 -17.44
N LYS A 222 19.58 5.23 -16.23
CA LYS A 222 20.93 4.70 -15.98
C LYS A 222 20.98 3.16 -15.98
N GLY A 223 19.84 2.47 -15.99
CA GLY A 223 19.77 1.02 -15.87
C GLY A 223 20.21 0.52 -14.49
N ASN A 224 19.96 1.31 -13.44
CA ASN A 224 20.33 0.94 -12.08
C ASN A 224 19.44 -0.18 -11.54
N ASP A 225 20.07 -1.07 -10.77
CA ASP A 225 19.43 -2.14 -10.02
C ASP A 225 19.18 -1.67 -8.59
N LEU A 226 17.92 -1.64 -8.17
CA LEU A 226 17.47 -1.05 -6.90
C LEU A 226 17.23 -2.11 -5.82
N ILE A 227 17.65 -3.35 -6.08
CA ILE A 227 17.53 -4.45 -5.13
C ILE A 227 18.71 -4.45 -4.16
N THR A 228 18.40 -4.37 -2.87
CA THR A 228 19.37 -4.41 -1.76
C THR A 228 19.14 -5.64 -0.89
N GLU A 229 20.06 -5.90 0.05
CA GLU A 229 19.75 -6.81 1.15
C GLU A 229 18.62 -6.22 2.01
N ILE A 230 17.91 -7.08 2.73
CA ILE A 230 16.88 -6.65 3.69
C ILE A 230 17.51 -5.72 4.73
N PRO A 231 17.01 -4.47 4.88
CA PRO A 231 17.53 -3.55 5.88
C PRO A 231 17.32 -4.10 7.29
N SER A 232 18.33 -3.94 8.15
CA SER A 232 18.27 -4.39 9.55
C SER A 232 17.16 -3.70 10.35
N GLU A 233 16.74 -2.50 9.92
CA GLU A 233 15.59 -1.80 10.49
C GLU A 233 14.23 -2.45 10.22
N ARG A 234 14.15 -3.42 9.28
CA ARG A 234 12.96 -4.22 9.03
C ARG A 234 13.04 -5.52 9.83
N TRP A 235 14.10 -6.28 9.61
CA TRP A 235 14.49 -7.41 10.44
C TRP A 235 15.92 -7.88 10.13
N ASP A 236 16.54 -8.56 11.10
CA ASP A 236 17.79 -9.28 10.90
C ASP A 236 17.57 -10.51 10.01
N TRP A 237 17.91 -10.40 8.72
CA TRP A 237 17.73 -11.51 7.77
C TRP A 237 18.61 -12.72 8.10
N GLN A 238 19.75 -12.56 8.79
CA GLN A 238 20.60 -13.69 9.17
C GLN A 238 19.91 -14.61 10.17
N ALA A 239 19.09 -14.04 11.06
CA ALA A 239 18.27 -14.82 11.99
C ALA A 239 17.21 -15.69 11.29
N PHE A 240 16.78 -15.31 10.08
CA PHE A 240 15.77 -16.03 9.28
C PHE A 240 16.38 -16.75 8.07
N TYR A 241 17.69 -16.66 7.85
CA TYR A 241 18.36 -17.33 6.75
C TYR A 241 18.44 -18.84 7.00
N GLY A 242 18.09 -19.65 6.00
CA GLY A 242 18.14 -21.11 6.08
C GLY A 242 17.39 -21.78 4.95
N ASP A 243 17.37 -23.11 4.91
CA ASP A 243 16.68 -23.86 3.86
C ASP A 243 15.17 -23.94 4.15
N PRO A 244 14.29 -23.24 3.40
CA PRO A 244 12.84 -23.24 3.65
C PRO A 244 12.20 -24.62 3.54
N MET A 245 12.87 -25.57 2.88
CA MET A 245 12.40 -26.94 2.71
C MET A 245 12.80 -27.86 3.88
N LYS A 246 13.75 -27.46 4.72
CA LYS A 246 14.24 -28.26 5.86
C LYS A 246 13.95 -27.60 7.20
N GLU A 247 13.97 -26.28 7.25
CA GLU A 247 13.88 -25.49 8.47
C GLU A 247 12.58 -24.69 8.50
N THR A 248 11.98 -24.58 9.68
CA THR A 248 10.71 -23.86 9.86
C THR A 248 10.95 -22.36 9.89
N ASN A 249 10.13 -21.59 9.16
CA ASN A 249 10.19 -20.13 9.09
C ASN A 249 11.56 -19.57 8.64
N LYS A 250 12.29 -20.31 7.80
CA LYS A 250 13.54 -19.86 7.19
C LYS A 250 13.35 -19.52 5.71
N SER A 251 14.21 -18.66 5.18
CA SER A 251 14.29 -18.30 3.77
C SER A 251 15.75 -18.25 3.30
N GLN A 252 16.00 -18.63 2.05
CA GLN A 252 17.27 -18.39 1.34
C GLN A 252 17.29 -17.02 0.66
N CYS A 253 16.15 -16.33 0.57
CA CYS A 253 16.09 -15.01 -0.04
C CYS A 253 16.32 -13.92 1.02
N LYS A 254 17.41 -13.16 0.83
CA LYS A 254 17.80 -12.02 1.66
C LYS A 254 17.68 -10.68 0.96
N TRP A 255 17.05 -10.65 -0.21
CA TRP A 255 17.01 -9.52 -1.13
C TRP A 255 15.60 -8.93 -1.23
N GLY A 256 15.52 -7.63 -1.50
CA GLY A 256 14.27 -6.92 -1.78
C GLY A 256 14.51 -5.52 -2.33
N GLY A 257 13.51 -4.95 -2.99
CA GLY A 257 13.49 -3.53 -3.34
C GLY A 257 12.87 -2.73 -2.20
N PHE A 258 13.64 -1.95 -1.44
CA PHE A 258 13.14 -1.25 -0.25
C PHE A 258 13.10 0.27 -0.43
N LEU A 259 12.09 0.90 0.16
CA LEU A 259 12.05 2.34 0.34
C LEU A 259 13.10 2.76 1.38
N LYS A 260 13.67 3.95 1.23
CA LYS A 260 14.64 4.51 2.20
C LYS A 260 14.01 4.81 3.56
N ASP A 261 12.82 5.41 3.57
CA ASP A 261 12.21 5.99 4.77
C ASP A 261 10.77 5.46 5.03
N ALA A 262 10.54 4.15 4.97
CA ALA A 262 9.18 3.58 5.11
C ALA A 262 8.54 3.84 6.49
N ALA A 263 9.34 3.97 7.55
CA ALA A 263 8.84 4.24 8.89
C ALA A 263 8.52 5.72 9.15
N SER A 264 8.90 6.62 8.23
CA SER A 264 8.73 8.07 8.42
C SER A 264 7.30 8.52 8.14
N PHE A 265 6.74 9.42 8.95
CA PHE A 265 5.43 10.03 8.73
C PHE A 265 5.30 11.37 9.47
N ASP A 266 4.41 12.25 9.01
CA ASP A 266 4.05 13.51 9.65
C ASP A 266 2.59 13.45 10.15
N PRO A 267 2.31 12.86 11.32
CA PRO A 267 0.94 12.57 11.72
C PRO A 267 0.13 13.81 12.09
N LEU A 268 0.75 14.82 12.70
CA LEU A 268 0.06 16.05 13.07
C LEU A 268 -0.39 16.84 11.83
N PHE A 269 0.37 16.77 10.73
CA PHE A 269 -0.07 17.31 9.44
C PHE A 269 -1.41 16.73 9.01
N PHE A 270 -1.59 15.43 9.21
CA PHE A 270 -2.80 14.68 8.86
C PHE A 270 -3.78 14.53 10.04
N ARG A 271 -3.70 15.40 11.05
CA ARG A 271 -4.59 15.42 12.22
C ARG A 271 -4.66 14.07 12.95
N MET A 272 -3.53 13.40 13.06
CA MET A 272 -3.36 12.13 13.76
C MET A 272 -2.38 12.28 14.91
N SER A 273 -2.63 11.55 15.99
CA SER A 273 -1.72 11.54 17.14
C SER A 273 -0.48 10.67 16.85
N PRO A 274 0.69 10.99 17.45
CA PRO A 274 1.86 10.12 17.44
C PRO A 274 1.59 8.67 17.84
N ASN A 275 0.73 8.44 18.85
CA ASN A 275 0.37 7.10 19.29
C ASN A 275 -0.48 6.33 18.27
N GLU A 276 -1.42 7.00 17.61
CA GLU A 276 -2.16 6.41 16.49
C GLU A 276 -1.22 6.06 15.32
N ALA A 277 -0.31 6.97 14.96
CA ALA A 277 0.63 6.80 13.86
C ALA A 277 1.57 5.60 14.04
N LEU A 278 1.91 5.25 15.28
CA LEU A 278 2.73 4.08 15.61
C LEU A 278 2.03 2.76 15.25
N LEU A 279 0.72 2.67 15.50
CA LEU A 279 -0.10 1.49 15.23
C LEU A 279 -0.55 1.40 13.77
N LEU A 280 -0.60 2.54 13.08
CA LEU A 280 -1.06 2.67 11.71
C LEU A 280 -0.13 1.96 10.72
N ASP A 281 -0.70 1.12 9.85
CA ASP A 281 0.04 0.46 8.77
C ASP A 281 0.83 1.53 7.96
N PRO A 282 2.16 1.39 7.83
CA PRO A 282 3.01 2.23 6.98
C PRO A 282 2.44 2.48 5.57
N GLN A 283 1.68 1.53 5.02
CA GLN A 283 1.04 1.66 3.71
C GLN A 283 0.02 2.80 3.69
N GLN A 284 -0.78 2.96 4.76
CA GLN A 284 -1.74 4.07 4.87
C GLN A 284 -1.01 5.41 4.97
N ARG A 285 0.03 5.45 5.80
CA ARG A 285 0.85 6.65 6.04
C ARG A 285 1.46 7.18 4.75
N LYS A 286 2.17 6.30 4.02
CA LYS A 286 2.80 6.68 2.75
C LYS A 286 1.81 6.99 1.64
N PHE A 287 0.63 6.34 1.64
CA PHE A 287 -0.40 6.67 0.68
C PHE A 287 -0.96 8.08 0.88
N LEU A 288 -1.23 8.50 2.13
CA LEU A 288 -1.70 9.86 2.44
C LEU A 288 -0.72 10.94 1.97
N GLU A 289 0.57 10.78 2.28
CA GLU A 289 1.64 11.66 1.79
C GLU A 289 1.66 11.71 0.25
N THR A 290 1.55 10.54 -0.40
CA THR A 290 1.60 10.44 -1.86
C THR A 290 0.38 11.08 -2.52
N VAL A 291 -0.82 10.92 -1.96
CA VAL A 291 -2.05 11.54 -2.49
C VAL A 291 -1.99 13.06 -2.37
N TRP A 292 -1.50 13.59 -1.23
CA TRP A 292 -1.26 15.02 -1.08
C TRP A 292 -0.34 15.57 -2.18
N GLN A 293 0.81 14.91 -2.39
CA GLN A 293 1.76 15.29 -3.42
C GLN A 293 1.17 15.19 -4.82
N THR A 294 0.35 14.17 -5.09
CA THR A 294 -0.31 13.99 -6.39
C THR A 294 -1.27 15.12 -6.71
N ILE A 295 -2.01 15.62 -5.71
CA ILE A 295 -2.94 16.76 -5.86
C ILE A 295 -2.15 18.05 -6.12
N GLU A 296 -1.08 18.29 -5.36
CA GLU A 296 -0.22 19.47 -5.55
C GLU A 296 0.52 19.46 -6.90
N ASP A 297 0.96 18.29 -7.38
CA ASP A 297 1.57 18.11 -8.71
C ASP A 297 0.58 18.46 -9.82
N ALA A 298 -0.71 18.16 -9.66
CA ALA A 298 -1.77 18.61 -10.57
C ALA A 298 -2.04 20.12 -10.51
N GLY A 299 -1.43 20.83 -9.55
CA GLY A 299 -1.64 22.26 -9.31
C GLY A 299 -2.97 22.58 -8.63
N TYR A 300 -3.58 21.61 -7.94
CA TYR A 300 -4.74 21.85 -7.08
C TYR A 300 -4.31 21.94 -5.62
N SER A 301 -5.03 22.73 -4.84
CA SER A 301 -4.91 22.68 -3.39
C SER A 301 -5.83 21.57 -2.86
N PRO A 302 -5.40 20.75 -1.88
CA PRO A 302 -6.27 19.75 -1.27
C PRO A 302 -7.59 20.33 -0.75
N SER A 303 -7.56 21.50 -0.11
CA SER A 303 -8.77 22.21 0.35
C SER A 303 -9.73 22.60 -0.77
N SER A 304 -9.25 22.86 -1.99
CA SER A 304 -10.12 23.18 -3.14
C SER A 304 -10.95 21.99 -3.64
N LEU A 305 -10.55 20.77 -3.25
CA LEU A 305 -11.21 19.52 -3.60
C LEU A 305 -12.09 18.97 -2.45
N ALA A 306 -12.05 19.58 -1.27
CA ALA A 306 -12.92 19.21 -0.16
C ALA A 306 -14.41 19.37 -0.56
N GLY A 307 -15.27 18.47 -0.12
CA GLY A 307 -16.68 18.41 -0.49
C GLY A 307 -16.95 17.89 -1.92
N SER A 308 -15.91 17.58 -2.70
CA SER A 308 -16.07 17.14 -4.10
C SER A 308 -16.43 15.65 -4.21
N GLN A 309 -17.05 15.28 -5.34
CA GLN A 309 -17.29 13.88 -5.72
C GLN A 309 -16.02 13.25 -6.29
N THR A 310 -14.94 13.26 -5.51
CA THR A 310 -13.67 12.60 -5.86
C THR A 310 -13.70 11.15 -5.37
N GLY A 311 -13.49 10.19 -6.28
CA GLY A 311 -13.36 8.77 -5.91
C GLY A 311 -11.93 8.41 -5.50
N VAL A 312 -11.76 7.39 -4.67
CA VAL A 312 -10.47 6.85 -4.22
C VAL A 312 -10.46 5.34 -4.42
N PHE A 313 -9.54 4.85 -5.26
CA PHE A 313 -9.38 3.44 -5.59
C PHE A 313 -7.92 3.04 -5.37
N VAL A 314 -7.66 2.15 -4.42
CA VAL A 314 -6.30 1.77 -4.05
C VAL A 314 -6.08 0.26 -4.10
N GLY A 315 -5.05 -0.15 -4.84
CA GLY A 315 -4.59 -1.53 -4.86
C GLY A 315 -3.77 -1.87 -3.61
N VAL A 316 -4.17 -2.91 -2.88
CA VAL A 316 -3.45 -3.43 -1.70
C VAL A 316 -3.73 -4.93 -1.55
N THR A 317 -2.78 -5.69 -1.02
CA THR A 317 -2.94 -7.14 -0.84
C THR A 317 -2.35 -7.67 0.46
N ASN A 318 -1.21 -7.14 0.90
CA ASN A 318 -0.52 -7.64 2.09
C ASN A 318 -0.92 -6.87 3.36
N ASN A 319 -0.85 -7.52 4.51
CA ASN A 319 -1.14 -6.91 5.82
C ASN A 319 -0.07 -7.33 6.85
N GLU A 320 1.19 -7.13 6.47
CA GLU A 320 2.34 -7.65 7.23
C GLU A 320 2.60 -6.89 8.53
N TYR A 321 2.13 -5.64 8.64
CA TYR A 321 2.29 -4.86 9.87
C TYR A 321 1.44 -5.45 11.01
N THR A 322 0.31 -6.11 10.71
CA THR A 322 -0.51 -6.82 11.70
C THR A 322 0.27 -7.96 12.39
N ASP A 323 1.10 -8.69 11.65
CA ASP A 323 1.99 -9.71 12.23
C ASP A 323 2.93 -9.08 13.25
N LEU A 324 3.50 -7.91 12.91
CA LEU A 324 4.44 -7.18 13.77
C LEU A 324 3.77 -6.69 15.07
N ILE A 325 2.51 -6.22 14.99
CA ILE A 325 1.73 -5.83 16.16
C ILE A 325 1.52 -7.05 17.06
N ALA A 326 1.09 -8.18 16.48
CA ALA A 326 0.84 -9.42 17.22
C ALA A 326 2.11 -9.94 17.92
N GLU A 327 3.28 -9.80 17.29
CA GLU A 327 4.58 -10.22 17.84
C GLU A 327 5.14 -9.26 18.91
N SER A 328 4.69 -8.00 18.95
CA SER A 328 5.23 -6.96 19.85
C SER A 328 4.82 -7.13 21.31
N GLY A 329 3.76 -7.88 21.59
CA GLY A 329 3.18 -8.00 22.94
C GLY A 329 2.53 -6.71 23.47
N LEU A 330 2.34 -5.69 22.62
CA LEU A 330 1.60 -4.49 23.00
C LEU A 330 0.16 -4.85 23.42
N PRO A 331 -0.39 -4.20 24.46
CA PRO A 331 -1.78 -4.38 24.82
C PRO A 331 -2.68 -3.95 23.67
N VAL A 332 -3.81 -4.63 23.51
CA VAL A 332 -4.84 -4.23 22.53
C VAL A 332 -5.37 -2.85 22.93
N ASP A 333 -5.27 -1.90 22.01
CA ASP A 333 -5.78 -0.54 22.18
C ASP A 333 -7.06 -0.33 21.35
N ALA A 334 -7.90 0.63 21.73
CA ALA A 334 -9.13 0.93 21.00
C ALA A 334 -8.87 1.30 19.53
N HIS A 335 -7.71 1.90 19.22
CA HIS A 335 -7.31 2.21 17.84
C HIS A 335 -6.85 0.99 17.04
N SER A 336 -6.60 -0.17 17.66
CA SER A 336 -6.15 -1.38 16.94
C SER A 336 -7.11 -1.81 15.83
N ILE A 337 -8.42 -1.56 15.97
CA ILE A 337 -9.43 -1.92 14.95
C ILE A 337 -9.37 -1.03 13.70
N VAL A 338 -8.96 0.24 13.84
CA VAL A 338 -8.91 1.25 12.77
C VAL A 338 -7.49 1.50 12.23
N SER A 339 -6.56 0.57 12.51
CA SER A 339 -5.14 0.76 12.20
C SER A 339 -4.61 -0.02 10.99
N ASN A 340 -5.16 -1.20 10.67
CA ASN A 340 -4.50 -2.12 9.71
C ASN A 340 -5.43 -2.81 8.68
N ALA A 341 -6.74 -2.55 8.69
CA ALA A 341 -7.61 -3.10 7.66
C ALA A 341 -7.42 -2.39 6.31
N HIS A 342 -7.41 -3.12 5.19
CA HIS A 342 -7.12 -2.58 3.85
C HIS A 342 -8.04 -1.46 3.40
N PHE A 343 -9.35 -1.55 3.70
CA PHE A 343 -10.33 -0.53 3.31
C PHE A 343 -9.99 0.86 3.88
N LEU A 344 -9.26 0.92 5.00
CA LEU A 344 -8.88 2.16 5.66
C LEU A 344 -7.91 2.98 4.81
N ILE A 345 -7.12 2.37 3.92
CA ILE A 345 -6.23 3.12 3.03
C ILE A 345 -7.06 4.08 2.15
N ALA A 346 -8.14 3.58 1.54
CA ALA A 346 -9.04 4.42 0.75
C ALA A 346 -9.88 5.36 1.64
N ASN A 347 -10.50 4.81 2.68
CA ASN A 347 -11.48 5.57 3.48
C ASN A 347 -10.84 6.66 4.34
N ARG A 348 -9.64 6.43 4.89
CA ARG A 348 -8.88 7.45 5.61
C ARG A 348 -8.43 8.56 4.66
N THR A 349 -8.07 8.23 3.43
CA THR A 349 -7.81 9.23 2.38
C THR A 349 -9.06 10.06 2.13
N SER A 350 -10.21 9.43 1.86
CA SER A 350 -11.46 10.16 1.66
C SER A 350 -11.84 11.04 2.85
N TYR A 351 -11.63 10.57 4.08
CA TYR A 351 -11.89 11.33 5.30
C TYR A 351 -10.98 12.56 5.44
N ILE A 352 -9.67 12.38 5.28
CA ILE A 352 -8.68 13.45 5.44
C ILE A 352 -8.85 14.55 4.39
N PHE A 353 -9.17 14.19 3.16
CA PHE A 353 -9.32 15.13 2.04
C PHE A 353 -10.78 15.57 1.80
N ASP A 354 -11.73 15.11 2.62
CA ASP A 354 -13.17 15.37 2.50
C ASP A 354 -13.74 15.04 1.10
N PHE A 355 -13.42 13.83 0.62
CA PHE A 355 -13.89 13.32 -0.67
C PHE A 355 -15.16 12.48 -0.53
N HIS A 356 -16.15 12.72 -1.38
CA HIS A 356 -17.47 12.07 -1.33
C HIS A 356 -17.77 11.12 -2.51
N GLY A 357 -16.78 10.77 -3.34
CA GLY A 357 -16.94 9.72 -4.35
C GLY A 357 -16.77 8.30 -3.77
N PRO A 358 -16.81 7.26 -4.62
CA PRO A 358 -16.55 5.88 -4.18
C PRO A 358 -15.17 5.75 -3.53
N SER A 359 -15.05 4.98 -2.46
CA SER A 359 -13.81 4.85 -1.67
C SER A 359 -13.52 3.37 -1.41
N GLU A 360 -12.70 2.76 -2.26
CA GLU A 360 -12.56 1.30 -2.39
C GLU A 360 -11.09 0.86 -2.31
N ALA A 361 -10.83 -0.15 -1.47
CA ALA A 361 -9.63 -0.96 -1.56
C ALA A 361 -9.88 -2.14 -2.52
N VAL A 362 -8.90 -2.41 -3.38
CA VAL A 362 -8.95 -3.47 -4.38
C VAL A 362 -7.84 -4.47 -4.13
N ASP A 363 -8.20 -5.73 -3.93
CA ASP A 363 -7.25 -6.84 -3.81
C ASP A 363 -7.51 -7.88 -4.90
N THR A 364 -6.64 -7.87 -5.91
CA THR A 364 -6.54 -8.89 -6.95
C THR A 364 -5.09 -9.35 -7.07
N ALA A 365 -4.41 -9.49 -5.91
CA ALA A 365 -2.99 -9.81 -5.78
C ALA A 365 -2.10 -8.83 -6.59
N CYS A 366 -1.23 -9.35 -7.45
CA CYS A 366 -0.28 -8.56 -8.25
C CYS A 366 -0.94 -7.57 -9.23
N SER A 367 -2.23 -7.75 -9.55
CA SER A 367 -2.98 -6.88 -10.48
C SER A 367 -3.75 -5.75 -9.79
N SER A 368 -3.71 -5.68 -8.46
CA SER A 368 -4.58 -4.82 -7.64
C SER A 368 -4.60 -3.35 -8.08
N SER A 369 -3.45 -2.71 -8.24
CA SER A 369 -3.40 -1.30 -8.67
C SER A 369 -3.89 -1.05 -10.10
N ALA A 370 -3.71 -2.00 -11.01
CA ALA A 370 -4.23 -1.88 -12.38
C ALA A 370 -5.75 -2.07 -12.42
N VAL A 371 -6.28 -2.97 -11.59
CA VAL A 371 -7.73 -3.12 -11.41
C VAL A 371 -8.32 -1.89 -10.70
N ALA A 372 -7.64 -1.32 -9.70
CA ALA A 372 -8.03 -0.06 -9.07
C ALA A 372 -8.09 1.09 -10.09
N LEU A 373 -7.10 1.19 -10.98
CA LEU A 373 -7.14 2.15 -12.09
C LEU A 373 -8.33 1.91 -13.02
N HIS A 374 -8.56 0.65 -13.41
CA HIS A 374 -9.71 0.30 -14.24
C HIS A 374 -11.03 0.71 -13.58
N ARG A 375 -11.22 0.43 -12.28
CA ARG A 375 -12.39 0.85 -11.51
C ARG A 375 -12.55 2.37 -11.46
N ALA A 376 -11.46 3.11 -11.27
CA ALA A 376 -11.48 4.58 -11.32
C ALA A 376 -11.92 5.11 -12.69
N VAL A 377 -11.38 4.55 -13.78
CA VAL A 377 -11.74 4.93 -15.16
C VAL A 377 -13.22 4.63 -15.44
N MET A 378 -13.72 3.45 -15.03
CA MET A 378 -15.14 3.11 -15.18
C MET A 378 -16.04 4.05 -14.37
N SER A 379 -15.66 4.39 -13.13
CA SER A 379 -16.45 5.26 -12.26
C SER A 379 -16.55 6.70 -12.79
N LEU A 380 -15.45 7.22 -13.35
CA LEU A 380 -15.43 8.52 -14.03
C LEU A 380 -16.33 8.55 -15.27
N GLN A 381 -16.32 7.47 -16.05
CA GLN A 381 -17.13 7.38 -17.28
C GLN A 381 -18.61 7.15 -16.98
N ALA A 382 -18.93 6.42 -15.92
CA ALA A 382 -20.29 6.24 -15.42
C ALA A 382 -20.83 7.50 -14.72
N GLY A 383 -19.97 8.47 -14.41
CA GLY A 383 -20.35 9.69 -13.69
C GLY A 383 -20.58 9.49 -12.19
N GLU A 384 -20.08 8.39 -11.61
CA GLU A 384 -20.11 8.12 -10.16
C GLU A 384 -19.15 9.04 -9.39
N CYS A 385 -18.12 9.54 -10.07
CA CYS A 385 -17.22 10.58 -9.58
C CYS A 385 -16.80 11.53 -10.72
N ARG A 386 -16.31 12.72 -10.36
CA ARG A 386 -15.83 13.74 -11.32
C ARG A 386 -14.32 13.82 -11.41
N LEU A 387 -13.65 13.49 -10.31
CA LEU A 387 -12.22 13.23 -10.22
C LEU A 387 -12.02 11.87 -9.57
N ALA A 388 -10.88 11.24 -9.80
CA ALA A 388 -10.53 10.01 -9.11
C ALA A 388 -9.04 9.98 -8.75
N VAL A 389 -8.75 9.54 -7.54
CA VAL A 389 -7.43 9.09 -7.11
C VAL A 389 -7.38 7.59 -7.37
N ALA A 390 -6.48 7.15 -8.23
CA ALA A 390 -6.16 5.73 -8.41
C ALA A 390 -4.73 5.45 -7.97
N GLY A 391 -4.51 4.41 -7.17
CA GLY A 391 -3.18 4.14 -6.66
C GLY A 391 -2.93 2.69 -6.27
N GLY A 392 -1.77 2.46 -5.68
CA GLY A 392 -1.34 1.15 -5.19
C GLY A 392 -0.24 1.28 -4.15
N VAL A 393 -0.29 0.40 -3.16
CA VAL A 393 0.67 0.35 -2.06
C VAL A 393 1.21 -1.07 -1.90
N ASN A 394 2.49 -1.18 -1.58
CA ASN A 394 3.10 -2.41 -1.12
C ASN A 394 4.29 -2.10 -0.20
N LEU A 395 4.31 -2.69 0.99
CA LEU A 395 5.43 -2.59 1.93
C LEU A 395 5.74 -3.96 2.55
N LEU A 396 7.00 -4.16 2.93
CA LEU A 396 7.50 -5.41 3.50
C LEU A 396 7.86 -5.20 4.98
N ALA A 397 7.19 -5.92 5.88
CA ALA A 397 7.34 -5.79 7.33
C ALA A 397 7.58 -7.12 8.06
N SER A 398 7.30 -8.27 7.43
CA SER A 398 7.31 -9.59 8.09
C SER A 398 8.26 -10.59 7.40
N PRO A 399 9.08 -11.35 8.15
CA PRO A 399 9.94 -12.38 7.58
C PRO A 399 9.13 -13.65 7.28
N ARG A 400 7.94 -13.79 7.88
CA ARG A 400 7.05 -14.95 7.74
C ARG A 400 6.50 -15.03 6.32
N SER A 401 6.04 -13.91 5.77
CA SER A 401 5.61 -13.83 4.38
C SER A 401 6.77 -14.11 3.43
N MET A 402 7.96 -13.57 3.72
CA MET A 402 9.18 -13.85 2.96
C MET A 402 9.49 -15.35 2.86
N ALA A 403 9.47 -16.05 4.01
CA ALA A 403 9.66 -17.49 4.07
C ALA A 403 8.56 -18.27 3.34
N ALA A 404 7.31 -17.79 3.37
CA ALA A 404 6.19 -18.42 2.68
C ALA A 404 6.35 -18.35 1.14
N PHE A 405 6.70 -17.18 0.59
CA PHE A 405 6.95 -17.03 -0.86
C PHE A 405 8.15 -17.85 -1.33
N ASP A 406 9.21 -17.90 -0.53
CA ASP A 406 10.40 -18.70 -0.84
C ASP A 406 10.07 -20.20 -0.83
N LYS A 407 9.34 -20.67 0.19
CA LYS A 407 8.88 -22.06 0.29
C LYS A 407 7.93 -22.44 -0.85
N ALA A 408 7.14 -21.50 -1.37
CA ALA A 408 6.30 -21.68 -2.55
C ALA A 408 7.09 -21.72 -3.86
N GLY A 409 8.41 -21.48 -3.83
CA GLY A 409 9.28 -21.49 -5.01
C GLY A 409 9.08 -20.29 -5.94
N MET A 410 8.53 -19.19 -5.42
CA MET A 410 8.23 -17.98 -6.21
C MET A 410 9.42 -17.01 -6.30
N LEU A 411 10.39 -17.12 -5.38
CA LEU A 411 11.46 -16.15 -5.24
C LEU A 411 12.73 -16.55 -5.99
N SER A 412 13.38 -15.57 -6.62
CA SER A 412 14.68 -15.76 -7.25
C SER A 412 15.76 -16.01 -6.22
N LYS A 413 16.60 -17.03 -6.45
CA LYS A 413 17.76 -17.32 -5.59
C LYS A 413 18.88 -16.31 -5.77
N SER A 414 18.97 -15.74 -6.97
CA SER A 414 19.93 -14.67 -7.29
C SER A 414 19.52 -13.32 -6.70
N GLY A 415 18.28 -13.20 -6.24
CA GLY A 415 17.76 -11.94 -5.77
C GLY A 415 17.54 -10.94 -6.90
N ARG A 416 17.20 -11.38 -8.13
CA ARG A 416 16.93 -10.48 -9.27
C ARG A 416 15.74 -10.95 -10.09
N CYS A 417 14.92 -10.01 -10.58
CA CYS A 417 13.92 -10.30 -11.60
C CYS A 417 14.58 -10.30 -12.98
N SER A 418 15.12 -11.44 -13.40
CA SER A 418 15.79 -11.59 -14.70
C SER A 418 14.78 -11.80 -15.85
N THR A 419 13.83 -10.88 -16.02
CA THR A 419 12.76 -10.98 -17.03
C THR A 419 13.34 -11.20 -18.43
N PHE A 420 12.73 -12.12 -19.18
CA PHE A 420 13.14 -12.61 -20.51
C PHE A 420 14.43 -13.46 -20.56
N ASN A 421 15.19 -13.52 -19.46
CA ASN A 421 16.46 -14.24 -19.43
C ASN A 421 16.24 -15.76 -19.36
N LYS A 422 17.14 -16.53 -19.95
CA LYS A 422 17.20 -17.99 -19.80
C LYS A 422 17.36 -18.46 -18.34
N GLN A 423 17.95 -17.63 -17.49
CA GLN A 423 18.18 -17.90 -16.06
C GLN A 423 17.05 -17.39 -15.16
N ALA A 424 15.92 -16.96 -15.74
CA ALA A 424 14.73 -16.52 -15.01
C ALA A 424 14.18 -17.64 -14.09
N ASP A 425 14.34 -17.46 -12.78
CA ASP A 425 14.05 -18.45 -11.74
C ASP A 425 13.01 -18.00 -10.69
N GLY A 426 12.40 -16.82 -10.86
CA GLY A 426 11.47 -16.23 -9.91
C GLY A 426 11.63 -14.72 -9.83
N PHE A 427 10.83 -14.09 -8.97
CA PHE A 427 10.91 -12.64 -8.73
C PHE A 427 11.57 -12.31 -7.39
N VAL A 428 11.87 -11.04 -7.18
CA VAL A 428 12.22 -10.49 -5.86
C VAL A 428 11.13 -9.55 -5.42
N ARG A 429 10.72 -9.63 -4.16
CA ARG A 429 9.70 -8.75 -3.59
C ARG A 429 10.21 -7.32 -3.52
N GLY A 430 9.33 -6.35 -3.69
CA GLY A 430 9.68 -4.94 -3.58
C GLY A 430 8.57 -4.09 -2.98
N GLU A 431 8.96 -2.92 -2.52
CA GLU A 431 8.13 -1.90 -1.92
C GLU A 431 7.85 -0.77 -2.90
N GLY A 432 6.69 -0.15 -2.79
CA GLY A 432 6.36 1.01 -3.60
C GLY A 432 4.98 1.57 -3.31
N ILE A 433 4.86 2.89 -3.46
CA ILE A 433 3.60 3.61 -3.40
C ILE A 433 3.49 4.44 -4.66
N GLY A 434 2.31 4.44 -5.27
CA GLY A 434 1.99 5.32 -6.39
C GLY A 434 0.55 5.77 -6.37
N ALA A 435 0.30 6.99 -6.83
CA ALA A 435 -1.03 7.54 -7.01
C ALA A 435 -1.09 8.42 -8.27
N LEU A 436 -2.27 8.46 -8.87
CA LEU A 436 -2.62 9.24 -10.05
C LEU A 436 -3.89 10.04 -9.75
N LEU A 437 -3.92 11.31 -10.10
CA LEU A 437 -5.14 12.11 -10.13
C LEU A 437 -5.70 12.10 -11.56
N LEU A 438 -6.94 11.66 -11.69
CA LEU A 438 -7.59 11.36 -12.96
C LEU A 438 -8.82 12.24 -13.15
N LYS A 439 -9.03 12.63 -14.41
CA LYS A 439 -10.21 13.39 -14.81
C LYS A 439 -10.61 13.05 -16.26
N PRO A 440 -11.90 13.10 -16.65
CA PRO A 440 -12.27 12.95 -18.05
C PRO A 440 -11.52 13.96 -18.92
N LEU A 441 -10.96 13.52 -20.06
CA LEU A 441 -10.07 14.34 -20.88
C LEU A 441 -10.67 15.69 -21.25
N ALA A 442 -11.93 15.70 -21.70
CA ALA A 442 -12.63 16.92 -22.08
C ALA A 442 -12.74 17.93 -20.92
N GLN A 443 -12.91 17.45 -19.69
CA GLN A 443 -12.94 18.31 -18.51
C GLN A 443 -11.54 18.80 -18.14
N ALA A 444 -10.51 17.96 -18.31
CA ALA A 444 -9.12 18.37 -18.07
C ALA A 444 -8.67 19.47 -19.05
N GLU A 445 -9.09 19.37 -20.32
CA GLU A 445 -8.88 20.40 -21.33
C GLU A 445 -9.66 21.68 -21.02
N ALA A 446 -10.93 21.55 -20.60
CA ALA A 446 -11.76 22.69 -20.22
C ALA A 446 -11.18 23.46 -19.03
N ASP A 447 -10.67 22.74 -18.02
CA ASP A 447 -10.06 23.32 -16.83
C ASP A 447 -8.58 23.70 -17.02
N ARG A 448 -8.02 23.44 -18.22
CA ARG A 448 -6.63 23.71 -18.60
C ARG A 448 -5.60 23.07 -17.66
N ASP A 449 -5.85 21.82 -17.29
CA ASP A 449 -4.88 21.08 -16.49
C ASP A 449 -3.62 20.72 -17.29
N LEU A 450 -2.52 20.50 -16.57
CA LEU A 450 -1.33 19.91 -17.14
C LEU A 450 -1.45 18.38 -17.22
N ILE A 451 -1.86 17.88 -18.37
CA ILE A 451 -2.00 16.45 -18.65
C ILE A 451 -0.62 15.80 -18.88
N TYR A 452 -0.30 14.74 -18.14
CA TYR A 452 0.90 13.90 -18.33
C TYR A 452 0.75 12.96 -19.53
N ALA A 453 -0.38 12.27 -19.57
CA ALA A 453 -0.70 11.25 -20.54
C ALA A 453 -2.21 10.99 -20.50
N VAL A 454 -2.71 10.26 -21.50
CA VAL A 454 -4.12 9.89 -21.56
C VAL A 454 -4.29 8.39 -21.55
N ILE A 455 -5.13 7.90 -20.65
CA ILE A 455 -5.61 6.53 -20.64
C ILE A 455 -6.67 6.43 -21.73
N ARG A 456 -6.36 5.67 -22.79
CA ARG A 456 -7.25 5.47 -23.95
C ARG A 456 -8.21 4.32 -23.69
N GLY A 457 -7.73 3.24 -23.10
CA GLY A 457 -8.54 2.05 -22.84
C GLY A 457 -8.00 1.23 -21.68
N THR A 458 -8.90 0.58 -20.94
CA THR A 458 -8.55 -0.38 -19.90
C THR A 458 -9.48 -1.57 -19.97
N ALA A 459 -8.97 -2.75 -19.65
CA ALA A 459 -9.77 -3.96 -19.53
C ALA A 459 -9.27 -4.84 -18.39
N VAL A 460 -10.21 -5.57 -17.78
CA VAL A 460 -9.95 -6.58 -16.75
C VAL A 460 -10.73 -7.84 -17.08
N ASN A 461 -10.10 -9.00 -16.95
CA ASN A 461 -10.78 -10.29 -17.05
C ASN A 461 -10.22 -11.31 -16.05
N HIS A 462 -10.74 -12.53 -16.08
CA HIS A 462 -10.15 -13.67 -15.40
C HIS A 462 -9.77 -14.75 -16.40
N SER A 463 -8.65 -15.41 -16.15
CA SER A 463 -8.12 -16.52 -16.96
C SER A 463 -8.98 -17.79 -16.97
N GLY A 464 -10.11 -17.80 -16.26
CA GLY A 464 -10.92 -18.99 -16.02
C GLY A 464 -10.11 -20.17 -15.47
N ARG A 465 -10.40 -21.39 -15.96
CA ARG A 465 -9.64 -22.60 -15.65
C ARG A 465 -8.35 -22.64 -16.47
N SER A 466 -7.21 -22.87 -15.81
CA SER A 466 -5.90 -23.12 -16.44
C SER A 466 -5.30 -24.44 -15.91
N LYS A 467 -4.05 -24.76 -16.23
CA LYS A 467 -3.39 -26.01 -15.81
C LYS A 467 -3.25 -26.15 -14.29
N SER A 468 -3.32 -25.05 -13.56
CA SER A 468 -3.26 -24.97 -12.10
C SER A 468 -3.73 -23.59 -11.64
N PHE A 469 -4.11 -23.44 -10.37
CA PHE A 469 -4.64 -22.19 -9.84
C PHE A 469 -3.77 -20.95 -10.15
N THR A 470 -2.44 -21.08 -10.05
CA THR A 470 -1.49 -19.98 -10.29
C THR A 470 -0.85 -19.98 -11.67
N ALA A 471 -1.22 -20.91 -12.57
CA ALA A 471 -0.66 -20.94 -13.92
C ALA A 471 -1.29 -19.84 -14.80
N PRO A 472 -0.48 -19.04 -15.52
CA PRO A 472 -0.97 -18.04 -16.45
C PRO A 472 -1.66 -18.70 -17.66
N ASN A 473 -2.57 -17.97 -18.31
CA ASN A 473 -3.32 -18.42 -19.47
C ASN A 473 -3.12 -17.46 -20.66
N PRO A 474 -2.42 -17.87 -21.74
CA PRO A 474 -2.12 -16.98 -22.86
C PRO A 474 -3.39 -16.50 -23.58
N SER A 475 -4.45 -17.31 -23.62
CA SER A 475 -5.71 -16.93 -24.27
C SER A 475 -6.46 -15.87 -23.46
N GLY A 476 -6.45 -15.99 -22.13
CA GLY A 476 -7.02 -14.97 -21.24
C GLY A 476 -6.26 -13.64 -21.32
N GLN A 477 -4.94 -13.70 -21.38
CA GLN A 477 -4.08 -12.53 -21.57
C GLN A 477 -4.29 -11.87 -22.94
N ALA A 478 -4.36 -12.67 -24.02
CA ALA A 478 -4.66 -12.14 -25.35
C ALA A 478 -6.04 -11.46 -25.40
N ALA A 479 -7.06 -12.05 -24.75
CA ALA A 479 -8.40 -11.49 -24.68
C ALA A 479 -8.45 -10.13 -23.97
N VAL A 480 -7.76 -9.96 -22.84
CA VAL A 480 -7.75 -8.68 -22.12
C VAL A 480 -7.03 -7.58 -22.90
N ILE A 481 -5.95 -7.91 -23.62
CA ILE A 481 -5.24 -6.96 -24.49
C ILE A 481 -6.16 -6.47 -25.60
N LYS A 482 -6.80 -7.39 -26.33
CA LYS A 482 -7.72 -7.04 -27.42
C LYS A 482 -8.88 -6.17 -26.94
N GLU A 483 -9.47 -6.50 -25.79
CA GLU A 483 -10.57 -5.75 -25.21
C GLU A 483 -10.17 -4.30 -24.88
N ALA A 484 -9.00 -4.11 -24.26
CA ALA A 484 -8.51 -2.76 -23.93
C ALA A 484 -8.18 -1.93 -25.18
N VAL A 485 -7.60 -2.56 -26.22
CA VAL A 485 -7.35 -1.91 -27.53
C VAL A 485 -8.66 -1.51 -28.19
N ALA A 486 -9.65 -2.42 -28.21
CA ALA A 486 -10.97 -2.17 -28.78
C ALA A 486 -11.69 -1.01 -28.07
N ARG A 487 -11.74 -1.03 -26.72
CA ARG A 487 -12.33 0.07 -25.92
C ARG A 487 -11.67 1.41 -26.15
N GLY A 488 -10.37 1.42 -26.42
CA GLY A 488 -9.63 2.63 -26.71
C GLY A 488 -9.78 3.14 -28.14
N GLY A 489 -10.36 2.34 -29.05
CA GLY A 489 -10.44 2.68 -30.47
C GLY A 489 -9.07 2.96 -31.10
N ILE A 490 -8.01 2.33 -30.58
CA ILE A 490 -6.63 2.59 -31.00
C ILE A 490 -6.24 1.64 -32.12
N ASP A 491 -5.53 2.17 -33.12
CA ASP A 491 -4.82 1.36 -34.11
C ASP A 491 -3.70 0.57 -33.41
N PRO A 492 -3.73 -0.78 -33.41
CA PRO A 492 -2.68 -1.61 -32.83
C PRO A 492 -1.28 -1.26 -33.33
N SER A 493 -1.14 -0.77 -34.57
CA SER A 493 0.15 -0.33 -35.12
C SER A 493 0.71 0.94 -34.45
N ALA A 494 -0.12 1.70 -33.73
CA ALA A 494 0.32 2.83 -32.92
C ALA A 494 1.00 2.39 -31.61
N VAL A 495 0.75 1.16 -31.14
CA VAL A 495 1.37 0.63 -29.92
C VAL A 495 2.83 0.30 -30.22
N SER A 496 3.73 1.08 -29.64
CA SER A 496 5.19 1.00 -29.88
C SER A 496 6.00 0.62 -28.66
N TYR A 497 5.34 0.44 -27.52
CA TYR A 497 5.95 -0.10 -26.33
C TYR A 497 4.95 -0.96 -25.56
N ILE A 498 5.40 -2.07 -25.00
CA ILE A 498 4.65 -2.84 -24.02
C ILE A 498 5.51 -3.01 -22.77
N GLU A 499 5.03 -2.45 -21.68
CA GLU A 499 5.51 -2.74 -20.33
C GLU A 499 4.87 -4.05 -19.89
N VAL A 500 5.66 -5.13 -19.93
CA VAL A 500 5.17 -6.48 -19.61
C VAL A 500 5.00 -6.65 -18.10
N HIS A 501 4.18 -7.61 -17.70
CA HIS A 501 4.09 -8.02 -16.31
C HIS A 501 5.41 -8.66 -15.87
N GLY A 502 5.96 -9.60 -16.65
CA GLY A 502 7.34 -10.08 -16.56
C GLY A 502 7.75 -10.57 -15.17
N THR A 503 7.14 -11.66 -14.70
CA THR A 503 7.45 -12.27 -13.39
C THR A 503 8.86 -12.86 -13.30
N ALA A 504 9.65 -12.80 -14.37
CA ALA A 504 10.99 -13.38 -14.42
C ALA A 504 10.95 -14.88 -14.11
N THR A 505 9.97 -15.57 -14.70
CA THR A 505 9.89 -17.03 -14.70
C THR A 505 9.95 -17.54 -16.12
N THR A 506 10.64 -18.66 -16.33
CA THR A 506 10.76 -19.28 -17.67
C THR A 506 9.38 -19.49 -18.32
N LEU A 507 8.39 -19.99 -17.56
CA LEU A 507 7.04 -20.24 -18.06
C LEU A 507 6.22 -18.95 -18.19
N GLY A 508 6.22 -18.09 -17.17
CA GLY A 508 5.40 -16.88 -17.15
C GLY A 508 5.75 -15.91 -18.27
N ASP A 509 7.05 -15.65 -18.46
CA ASP A 509 7.52 -14.74 -19.50
C ASP A 509 7.19 -15.28 -20.91
N THR A 510 7.29 -16.60 -21.11
CA THR A 510 6.93 -17.24 -22.39
C THR A 510 5.44 -17.12 -22.66
N VAL A 511 4.60 -17.44 -21.67
CA VAL A 511 3.14 -17.38 -21.81
C VAL A 511 2.65 -15.96 -22.09
N GLU A 512 3.24 -14.97 -21.41
CA GLU A 512 2.91 -13.56 -21.62
C GLU A 512 3.22 -13.10 -23.05
N LEU A 513 4.40 -13.45 -23.57
CA LEU A 513 4.80 -13.06 -24.92
C LEU A 513 3.96 -13.76 -25.99
N GLU A 514 3.58 -15.01 -25.78
CA GLU A 514 2.60 -15.68 -26.64
C GLU A 514 1.22 -15.01 -26.57
N GLY A 515 0.77 -14.59 -25.38
CA GLY A 515 -0.46 -13.80 -25.22
C GLY A 515 -0.44 -12.49 -26.01
N ILE A 516 0.68 -11.75 -25.95
CA ILE A 516 0.90 -10.51 -26.71
C ILE A 516 0.88 -10.79 -28.22
N LYS A 517 1.67 -11.77 -28.70
CA LYS A 517 1.74 -12.14 -30.12
C LYS A 517 0.37 -12.54 -30.67
N ASN A 518 -0.37 -13.36 -29.92
CA ASN A 518 -1.71 -13.80 -30.31
C ASN A 518 -2.69 -12.63 -30.40
N ALA A 519 -2.68 -11.72 -29.42
CA ALA A 519 -3.54 -10.54 -29.44
C ALA A 519 -3.30 -9.67 -30.69
N PHE A 520 -2.04 -9.32 -30.95
CA PHE A 520 -1.69 -8.43 -32.07
C PHE A 520 -1.87 -9.11 -33.44
N ALA A 521 -1.60 -10.41 -33.55
CA ALA A 521 -1.87 -11.15 -34.79
C ALA A 521 -3.38 -11.18 -35.11
N GLU A 522 -4.25 -11.33 -34.12
CA GLU A 522 -5.70 -11.29 -34.32
C GLU A 522 -6.21 -9.88 -34.63
N LEU A 523 -5.70 -8.86 -33.94
CA LEU A 523 -6.04 -7.46 -34.22
C LEU A 523 -5.62 -7.06 -35.65
N GLY A 524 -4.43 -7.46 -36.10
CA GLY A 524 -3.97 -7.22 -37.48
C GLY A 524 -4.84 -7.90 -38.54
N LYS A 525 -5.33 -9.12 -38.25
CA LYS A 525 -6.31 -9.80 -39.14
C LYS A 525 -7.63 -9.05 -39.23
N GLN A 526 -8.14 -8.53 -38.10
CA GLN A 526 -9.38 -7.75 -38.06
C GLN A 526 -9.27 -6.45 -38.86
N GLN A 527 -8.09 -5.85 -38.93
CA GLN A 527 -7.83 -4.63 -39.70
C GLN A 527 -7.43 -4.86 -41.15
N GLY A 528 -7.39 -6.12 -41.62
CA GLY A 528 -6.98 -6.44 -43.00
C GLY A 528 -5.49 -6.24 -43.28
N THR A 529 -4.65 -6.15 -42.24
CA THR A 529 -3.18 -6.07 -42.31
C THR A 529 -2.55 -7.34 -41.72
N PRO A 530 -2.65 -8.51 -42.40
CA PRO A 530 -2.18 -9.79 -41.87
C PRO A 530 -0.65 -9.96 -41.91
N THR A 531 0.09 -9.03 -42.53
CA THR A 531 1.55 -9.09 -42.63
C THR A 531 2.21 -8.65 -41.32
N VAL A 532 3.17 -9.44 -40.83
CA VAL A 532 4.01 -9.08 -39.69
C VAL A 532 4.87 -7.86 -40.07
N PRO A 533 4.68 -6.69 -39.44
CA PRO A 533 5.54 -5.54 -39.69
C PRO A 533 6.95 -5.80 -39.13
N ALA A 534 7.94 -5.08 -39.64
CA ALA A 534 9.29 -5.10 -39.07
C ALA A 534 9.24 -4.76 -37.56
N PRO A 535 10.18 -5.27 -36.74
CA PRO A 535 10.20 -4.99 -35.31
C PRO A 535 10.18 -3.48 -35.01
N ALA A 536 9.11 -3.03 -34.35
CA ALA A 536 8.84 -1.61 -34.09
C ALA A 536 8.22 -1.36 -32.71
N CYS A 537 7.90 -2.41 -31.94
CA CYS A 537 7.34 -2.31 -30.60
C CYS A 537 8.33 -2.85 -29.55
N GLY A 538 8.81 -1.97 -28.68
CA GLY A 538 9.72 -2.34 -27.60
C GLY A 538 9.01 -3.10 -26.47
N LEU A 539 9.69 -4.04 -25.84
CA LEU A 539 9.27 -4.77 -24.64
C LEU A 539 10.23 -4.46 -23.48
N GLY A 540 9.70 -4.21 -22.29
CA GLY A 540 10.50 -4.07 -21.08
C GLY A 540 9.69 -4.33 -19.82
N SER A 541 10.37 -4.41 -18.68
CA SER A 541 9.74 -4.56 -17.35
C SER A 541 10.47 -3.71 -16.32
N VAL A 542 9.72 -2.94 -15.53
CA VAL A 542 10.26 -2.20 -14.38
C VAL A 542 10.74 -3.12 -13.26
N LYS A 543 10.25 -4.38 -13.23
CA LYS A 543 10.61 -5.34 -12.18
C LYS A 543 12.09 -5.70 -12.23
N SER A 544 12.74 -5.59 -13.38
CA SER A 544 14.20 -5.79 -13.47
C SER A 544 14.99 -4.77 -12.64
N ASN A 545 14.44 -3.57 -12.41
CA ASN A 545 15.08 -2.51 -11.63
C ASN A 545 14.61 -2.52 -10.18
N ALA A 546 13.29 -2.52 -9.96
CA ALA A 546 12.67 -2.27 -8.65
C ALA A 546 12.18 -3.55 -7.94
N GLY A 547 12.22 -4.70 -8.61
CA GLY A 547 11.58 -5.93 -8.13
C GLY A 547 10.07 -5.94 -8.36
N HIS A 548 9.42 -6.97 -7.85
CA HIS A 548 7.98 -7.16 -7.93
C HIS A 548 7.29 -6.46 -6.75
N LEU A 549 6.70 -5.30 -7.04
CA LEU A 549 5.97 -4.46 -6.08
C LEU A 549 4.56 -4.97 -5.74
N GLU A 550 4.29 -6.27 -5.95
CA GLU A 550 3.01 -6.95 -5.69
C GLU A 550 1.80 -6.09 -6.06
N ALA A 551 0.98 -5.64 -5.10
CA ALA A 551 -0.21 -4.81 -5.36
C ALA A 551 0.08 -3.45 -6.01
N ALA A 552 1.26 -2.85 -5.78
CA ALA A 552 1.70 -1.60 -6.39
C ALA A 552 2.42 -1.78 -7.75
N SER A 553 2.57 -3.01 -8.24
CA SER A 553 3.29 -3.28 -9.50
C SER A 553 2.71 -2.55 -10.71
N GLY A 554 1.38 -2.46 -10.79
CA GLY A 554 0.71 -1.72 -11.86
C GLY A 554 1.05 -0.23 -11.83
N MET A 555 1.09 0.39 -10.65
CA MET A 555 1.50 1.80 -10.51
C MET A 555 2.96 2.02 -10.88
N ALA A 556 3.88 1.13 -10.49
CA ALA A 556 5.29 1.24 -10.87
C ALA A 556 5.47 1.19 -12.40
N SER A 557 4.79 0.26 -13.07
CA SER A 557 4.78 0.14 -14.53
C SER A 557 4.15 1.37 -15.21
N LEU A 558 3.02 1.87 -14.69
CA LEU A 558 2.38 3.10 -15.18
C LEU A 558 3.28 4.32 -15.04
N LEU A 559 3.88 4.54 -13.86
CA LEU A 559 4.74 5.68 -13.59
C LEU A 559 5.98 5.65 -14.48
N LYS A 560 6.63 4.48 -14.67
CA LYS A 560 7.71 4.32 -15.66
C LYS A 560 7.27 4.75 -17.06
N VAL A 561 6.12 4.28 -17.53
CA VAL A 561 5.63 4.60 -18.89
C VAL A 561 5.26 6.08 -19.02
N ILE A 562 4.65 6.69 -18.01
CA ILE A 562 4.34 8.13 -17.99
C ILE A 562 5.63 8.96 -18.06
N LEU A 563 6.65 8.60 -17.28
CA LEU A 563 7.95 9.27 -17.29
C LEU A 563 8.66 9.09 -18.64
N ALA A 564 8.59 7.90 -19.23
CA ALA A 564 9.10 7.60 -20.57
C ALA A 564 8.40 8.41 -21.67
N LEU A 565 7.08 8.58 -21.60
CA LEU A 565 6.31 9.44 -22.50
C LEU A 565 6.75 10.91 -22.36
N ARG A 566 6.89 11.39 -21.12
CA ARG A 566 7.33 12.77 -20.83
C ARG A 566 8.74 13.04 -21.36
N ALA A 567 9.66 12.10 -21.15
CA ALA A 567 11.05 12.20 -21.61
C ALA A 567 11.23 11.86 -23.10
N LYS A 568 10.20 11.27 -23.73
CA LYS A 568 10.24 10.74 -25.11
C LYS A 568 11.37 9.71 -25.30
N GLU A 569 11.55 8.86 -24.29
CA GLU A 569 12.70 7.96 -24.19
C GLU A 569 12.31 6.65 -23.50
N LEU A 570 12.87 5.52 -23.96
CA LEU A 570 12.68 4.21 -23.36
C LEU A 570 13.92 3.80 -22.55
N PRO A 571 13.78 3.56 -21.23
CA PRO A 571 14.88 3.07 -20.40
C PRO A 571 15.16 1.58 -20.67
N PRO A 572 16.39 1.09 -20.40
CA PRO A 572 16.74 -0.31 -20.56
C PRO A 572 15.98 -1.22 -19.59
N SER A 573 15.54 -2.38 -20.08
CA SER A 573 15.21 -3.54 -19.25
C SER A 573 16.52 -4.24 -18.91
N ILE A 574 16.82 -4.38 -17.61
CA ILE A 574 18.10 -4.93 -17.15
C ILE A 574 18.00 -6.44 -16.85
N HIS A 575 19.14 -7.10 -16.64
CA HIS A 575 19.23 -8.55 -16.38
C HIS A 575 18.73 -9.48 -17.50
N CYS A 576 18.48 -8.96 -18.70
CA CYS A 576 17.93 -9.73 -19.82
C CYS A 576 19.01 -10.24 -20.82
N GLY A 577 20.14 -10.77 -20.32
CA GLY A 577 21.30 -11.22 -21.12
C GLY A 577 20.97 -12.22 -22.24
N GLU A 578 21.26 -13.52 -22.04
CA GLU A 578 20.85 -14.57 -22.97
C GLU A 578 19.33 -14.78 -22.86
N LEU A 579 18.60 -14.68 -23.98
CA LEU A 579 17.15 -14.84 -23.97
C LEU A 579 16.75 -16.27 -23.65
N ASN A 580 15.62 -16.40 -22.96
CA ASN A 580 14.95 -17.67 -22.79
C ASN A 580 14.65 -18.28 -24.17
N PRO A 581 15.12 -19.51 -24.48
CA PRO A 581 14.98 -20.12 -25.81
C PRO A 581 13.53 -20.39 -26.23
N PHE A 582 12.58 -20.35 -25.29
CA PHE A 582 11.15 -20.46 -25.59
C PHE A 582 10.52 -19.14 -26.06
N ILE A 583 11.24 -18.02 -25.93
CA ILE A 583 10.83 -16.71 -26.45
C ILE A 583 11.31 -16.59 -27.89
N GLN A 584 10.37 -16.56 -28.83
CA GLN A 584 10.64 -16.37 -30.27
C GLN A 584 10.03 -15.06 -30.76
N LEU A 585 10.89 -14.10 -31.12
CA LEU A 585 10.51 -12.75 -31.55
C LEU A 585 10.78 -12.45 -33.03
N ASP A 586 11.57 -13.28 -33.73
CA ASP A 586 12.03 -13.01 -35.11
C ASP A 586 10.86 -12.79 -36.10
N ASP A 587 9.76 -13.53 -35.93
CA ASP A 587 8.54 -13.41 -36.74
C ASP A 587 7.46 -12.54 -36.06
N SER A 588 7.87 -11.48 -35.37
CA SER A 588 6.96 -10.60 -34.63
C SER A 588 7.39 -9.12 -34.70
N PRO A 589 6.48 -8.16 -34.45
CA PRO A 589 6.84 -6.74 -34.41
C PRO A 589 7.57 -6.34 -33.12
N PHE A 590 7.89 -7.28 -32.25
CA PHE A 590 8.37 -7.02 -30.90
C PHE A 590 9.88 -7.20 -30.77
N TYR A 591 10.51 -6.35 -29.96
CA TYR A 591 11.92 -6.48 -29.59
C TYR A 591 12.13 -6.07 -28.13
N ILE A 592 13.17 -6.59 -27.48
CA ILE A 592 13.46 -6.24 -26.08
C ILE A 592 14.30 -4.97 -26.03
N VAL A 593 13.89 -4.01 -25.20
CA VAL A 593 14.63 -2.76 -24.96
C VAL A 593 15.79 -3.04 -24.02
N ARG A 594 16.96 -3.37 -24.59
CA ARG A 594 18.18 -3.71 -23.83
C ARG A 594 19.01 -2.48 -23.45
N GLU A 595 18.85 -1.41 -24.20
CA GLU A 595 19.60 -0.17 -24.06
C GLU A 595 18.64 1.01 -24.05
N ARG A 596 19.07 2.08 -23.38
CA ARG A 596 18.42 3.39 -23.42
C ARG A 596 18.31 3.85 -24.88
N GLN A 597 17.12 4.23 -25.31
CA GLN A 597 16.88 4.70 -26.68
C GLN A 597 15.80 5.78 -26.74
N GLU A 598 15.88 6.64 -27.76
CA GLU A 598 14.80 7.57 -28.09
C GLU A 598 13.50 6.79 -28.35
N TRP A 599 12.41 7.19 -27.73
CA TRP A 599 11.09 6.66 -28.08
C TRP A 599 10.61 7.40 -29.31
N ARG A 600 10.77 6.80 -30.48
CA ARG A 600 10.35 7.42 -31.74
C ARG A 600 8.84 7.33 -31.92
N GLN A 601 8.25 8.38 -32.52
CA GLN A 601 6.85 8.33 -32.94
C GLN A 601 6.68 7.27 -34.03
N PRO A 602 5.70 6.37 -33.90
CA PRO A 602 5.33 5.45 -34.97
C PRO A 602 4.84 6.22 -36.20
N VAL A 603 4.92 5.59 -37.37
CA VAL A 603 4.35 6.14 -38.60
C VAL A 603 3.31 5.17 -39.17
N ASP A 604 2.18 5.71 -39.61
CA ASP A 604 1.16 4.90 -40.28
C ASP A 604 1.55 4.58 -41.73
N ALA A 605 0.73 3.77 -42.41
CA ALA A 605 0.94 3.41 -43.82
C ALA A 605 0.95 4.63 -44.79
N SER A 606 0.45 5.79 -44.34
CA SER A 606 0.47 7.05 -45.09
C SER A 606 1.65 7.95 -44.70
N ASN A 607 2.62 7.42 -43.95
CA ASN A 607 3.81 8.12 -43.44
C ASN A 607 3.49 9.31 -42.52
N ARG A 608 2.31 9.30 -41.87
CA ARG A 608 1.95 10.29 -40.84
C ARG A 608 2.47 9.82 -39.50
N LYS A 609 3.00 10.75 -38.71
CA LYS A 609 3.43 10.47 -37.33
C LYS A 609 2.22 10.23 -36.45
N LEU A 610 2.25 9.15 -35.69
CA LEU A 610 1.26 8.80 -34.68
C LEU A 610 1.79 9.18 -33.29
N PRO A 611 0.90 9.49 -32.33
CA PRO A 611 1.31 9.69 -30.94
C PRO A 611 1.93 8.41 -30.39
N ARG A 612 2.87 8.54 -29.44
CA ARG A 612 3.40 7.38 -28.73
C ARG A 612 2.30 6.73 -27.91
N VAL A 613 2.09 5.43 -28.13
CA VAL A 613 1.14 4.62 -27.35
C VAL A 613 1.87 3.43 -26.77
N ALA A 614 1.56 3.11 -25.52
CA ALA A 614 2.03 1.92 -24.84
C ALA A 614 0.89 1.07 -24.29
N GLY A 615 1.12 -0.24 -24.28
CA GLY A 615 0.34 -1.22 -23.52
C GLY A 615 1.04 -1.55 -22.20
N ILE A 616 0.27 -1.81 -21.14
CA ILE A 616 0.80 -2.21 -19.84
C ILE A 616 0.06 -3.46 -19.38
N ASN A 617 0.81 -4.56 -19.20
CA ASN A 617 0.28 -5.83 -18.72
C ASN A 617 0.46 -5.96 -17.21
N VAL A 618 -0.61 -6.30 -16.48
CA VAL A 618 -0.52 -6.60 -15.05
C VAL A 618 -1.40 -7.80 -14.71
N PHE A 619 -0.77 -8.91 -14.34
CA PHE A 619 -1.45 -10.19 -14.12
C PHE A 619 -1.33 -10.63 -12.67
N GLY A 620 -2.46 -10.95 -12.04
CA GLY A 620 -2.54 -11.47 -10.69
C GLY A 620 -2.31 -12.97 -10.67
N ALA A 621 -1.57 -13.47 -9.67
CA ALA A 621 -1.34 -14.90 -9.49
C ALA A 621 -2.63 -15.72 -9.34
N GLY A 622 -3.73 -15.10 -8.88
CA GLY A 622 -5.05 -15.74 -8.82
C GLY A 622 -5.79 -15.86 -10.15
N GLY A 623 -5.26 -15.31 -11.25
CA GLY A 623 -5.83 -15.41 -12.59
C GLY A 623 -6.53 -14.16 -13.12
N VAL A 624 -6.68 -13.11 -12.31
CA VAL A 624 -7.17 -11.79 -12.74
C VAL A 624 -6.13 -11.11 -13.62
N ASN A 625 -6.50 -10.70 -14.82
CA ASN A 625 -5.62 -9.98 -15.73
C ASN A 625 -6.14 -8.56 -15.94
N ALA A 626 -5.23 -7.59 -16.00
CA ALA A 626 -5.53 -6.22 -16.40
C ALA A 626 -4.61 -5.79 -17.55
N HIS A 627 -5.16 -5.02 -18.49
CA HIS A 627 -4.39 -4.34 -19.54
C HIS A 627 -4.81 -2.87 -19.64
N ILE A 628 -3.82 -2.00 -19.81
CA ILE A 628 -4.00 -0.55 -19.92
C ILE A 628 -3.34 -0.06 -21.21
N ILE A 629 -4.08 0.74 -21.98
CA ILE A 629 -3.56 1.48 -23.14
C ILE A 629 -3.42 2.94 -22.75
N ILE A 630 -2.19 3.45 -22.80
CA ILE A 630 -1.85 4.83 -22.45
C ILE A 630 -1.14 5.50 -23.62
N GLY A 631 -1.49 6.76 -23.90
CA GLY A 631 -0.94 7.53 -25.01
C GLY A 631 -0.41 8.89 -24.60
N GLU A 632 0.53 9.39 -25.40
CA GLU A 632 1.02 10.77 -25.36
C GLU A 632 -0.14 11.77 -25.48
N TYR A 633 -0.02 12.88 -24.76
CA TYR A 633 -0.85 14.06 -24.92
C TYR A 633 0.00 15.20 -25.43
N GLU A 634 -0.35 15.75 -26.60
CA GLU A 634 0.29 16.96 -27.11
C GLU A 634 -0.41 18.17 -26.50
N GLN A 635 0.29 18.84 -25.58
CA GLN A 635 -0.19 20.10 -25.00
C GLN A 635 -0.36 21.15 -26.10
N PRO A 636 -1.48 21.88 -26.14
CA PRO A 636 -1.61 23.05 -27.01
C PRO A 636 -0.47 24.03 -26.73
N ALA A 637 0.06 24.66 -27.79
CA ALA A 637 1.06 25.70 -27.62
C ALA A 637 0.49 26.78 -26.69
N SER A 638 1.15 26.99 -25.54
CA SER A 638 0.77 28.10 -24.67
C SER A 638 1.11 29.41 -25.39
N PRO A 639 0.21 30.41 -25.37
CA PRO A 639 0.55 31.71 -25.92
C PRO A 639 1.81 32.24 -25.23
N GLU A 640 2.74 32.80 -26.00
CA GLU A 640 3.93 33.39 -25.39
C GLU A 640 3.49 34.44 -24.36
N PRO A 641 4.03 34.39 -23.13
CA PRO A 641 3.70 35.38 -22.14
C PRO A 641 4.10 36.75 -22.69
N ALA A 642 3.16 37.70 -22.70
CA ALA A 642 3.51 39.09 -22.94
C ALA A 642 4.52 39.50 -21.86
N GLY A 643 5.77 39.71 -22.25
CA GLY A 643 6.84 40.15 -21.36
C GLY A 643 6.48 41.50 -20.77
N THR A 644 6.14 41.52 -19.48
CA THR A 644 5.94 42.74 -18.71
C THR A 644 6.92 42.72 -17.54
N ASP A 645 7.62 43.83 -17.30
CA ASP A 645 8.56 43.99 -16.17
C ASP A 645 7.85 44.18 -14.81
N GLU A 646 6.55 43.88 -14.73
CA GLU A 646 5.78 44.06 -13.51
C GLU A 646 6.13 43.01 -12.45
N PRO A 647 6.36 43.39 -11.18
CA PRO A 647 6.62 42.44 -10.12
C PRO A 647 5.48 41.44 -9.92
N VAL A 648 5.83 40.24 -9.46
CA VAL A 648 4.91 39.20 -8.99
C VAL A 648 5.11 38.94 -7.51
N VAL A 649 4.09 38.36 -6.86
CA VAL A 649 4.17 37.89 -5.48
C VAL A 649 4.20 36.36 -5.50
N MET A 650 5.36 35.75 -5.28
CA MET A 650 5.43 34.30 -5.03
C MET A 650 5.18 34.02 -3.56
N VAL A 651 4.30 33.08 -3.26
CA VAL A 651 3.87 32.76 -1.89
C VAL A 651 4.19 31.31 -1.55
N PHE A 652 4.63 31.06 -0.34
CA PHE A 652 4.90 29.72 0.18
C PHE A 652 4.36 29.63 1.59
N SER A 653 3.80 28.48 1.93
CA SER A 653 3.37 28.19 3.29
C SER A 653 3.59 26.73 3.67
N ALA A 654 3.85 26.50 4.96
CA ALA A 654 3.97 25.16 5.52
C ALA A 654 3.48 25.09 6.98
N LYS A 655 3.36 23.88 7.53
CA LYS A 655 3.05 23.67 8.96
C LYS A 655 4.22 24.01 9.87
N THR A 656 5.45 23.92 9.37
CA THR A 656 6.68 24.17 10.14
C THR A 656 7.64 25.06 9.36
N LYS A 657 8.52 25.78 10.07
CA LYS A 657 9.55 26.62 9.44
C LYS A 657 10.55 25.81 8.63
N ASP A 658 10.86 24.59 9.05
CA ASP A 658 11.80 23.72 8.34
C ASP A 658 11.19 23.22 7.02
N SER A 659 9.93 22.76 7.04
CA SER A 659 9.19 22.41 5.82
C SER A 659 9.08 23.60 4.86
N LEU A 660 8.86 24.82 5.39
CA LEU A 660 8.79 26.05 4.61
C LEU A 660 10.12 26.35 3.89
N ARG A 661 11.26 26.19 4.59
CA ARG A 661 12.59 26.40 3.99
C ARG A 661 12.89 25.35 2.92
N GLU A 662 12.58 24.08 3.19
CA GLU A 662 12.85 22.99 2.24
C GLU A 662 12.01 23.10 0.97
N ILE A 663 10.73 23.53 1.04
CA ILE A 663 9.92 23.73 -0.17
C ILE A 663 10.40 24.94 -1.00
N VAL A 664 10.83 26.03 -0.35
CA VAL A 664 11.42 27.19 -1.03
C VAL A 664 12.72 26.79 -1.73
N LYS A 665 13.60 26.05 -1.04
CA LYS A 665 14.86 25.53 -1.60
C LYS A 665 14.64 24.58 -2.77
N ALA A 666 13.68 23.66 -2.67
CA ALA A 666 13.35 22.75 -3.76
C ALA A 666 12.81 23.50 -4.98
N THR A 667 12.00 24.54 -4.77
CA THR A 667 11.45 25.37 -5.85
C THR A 667 12.53 26.22 -6.52
N ALA A 668 13.50 26.74 -5.75
CA ALA A 668 14.66 27.44 -6.30
C ALA A 668 15.52 26.53 -7.17
N ALA A 669 15.83 25.31 -6.70
CA ALA A 669 16.57 24.32 -7.51
C ALA A 669 15.83 23.98 -8.81
N PHE A 670 14.50 23.81 -8.75
CA PHE A 670 13.69 23.56 -9.95
C PHE A 670 13.73 24.74 -10.93
N ALA A 671 13.67 25.98 -10.44
CA ALA A 671 13.74 27.18 -11.27
C ALA A 671 15.10 27.37 -11.96
N GLU A 672 16.18 26.85 -11.37
CA GLU A 672 17.53 26.87 -11.97
C GLU A 672 17.70 25.84 -13.09
N ASP A 673 17.15 24.64 -12.92
CA ASP A 673 17.42 23.50 -13.79
C ASP A 673 16.43 23.38 -14.97
N ASP A 674 15.20 23.87 -14.82
CA ASP A 674 14.14 23.69 -15.81
C ASP A 674 13.82 24.98 -16.58
N HIS A 675 14.22 25.02 -17.86
CA HIS A 675 13.90 26.10 -18.79
C HIS A 675 12.40 26.34 -19.01
N ARG A 676 11.53 25.42 -18.56
CA ARG A 676 10.07 25.58 -18.58
C ARG A 676 9.55 26.37 -17.38
N PHE A 677 10.38 26.68 -16.40
CA PHE A 677 10.00 27.52 -15.28
C PHE A 677 9.65 28.92 -15.78
N GLU A 678 8.36 29.26 -15.76
CA GLU A 678 7.87 30.59 -16.06
C GLU A 678 7.33 31.22 -14.78
N LEU A 679 7.91 32.36 -14.43
CA LEU A 679 7.74 33.01 -13.13
C LEU A 679 6.26 33.29 -12.79
N ARG A 680 5.45 33.75 -13.75
CA ARG A 680 4.06 34.15 -13.51
C ARG A 680 3.14 32.95 -13.35
N ASN A 681 3.35 31.89 -14.13
CA ASN A 681 2.65 30.61 -14.00
C ASN A 681 3.05 29.91 -12.70
N ALA A 682 4.31 30.02 -12.27
CA ALA A 682 4.75 29.55 -10.96
C ALA A 682 4.03 30.30 -9.82
N ALA A 683 4.02 31.63 -9.86
CA ALA A 683 3.29 32.45 -8.90
C ALA A 683 1.79 32.13 -8.88
N TYR A 684 1.15 32.00 -10.06
CA TYR A 684 -0.26 31.61 -10.18
C TYR A 684 -0.55 30.26 -9.51
N THR A 685 0.32 29.25 -9.75
CA THR A 685 0.16 27.91 -9.18
C THR A 685 0.32 27.94 -7.66
N LEU A 686 1.32 28.65 -7.14
CA LEU A 686 1.54 28.77 -5.70
C LEU A 686 0.39 29.51 -5.00
N GLN A 687 -0.17 30.52 -5.66
CA GLN A 687 -1.26 31.33 -5.12
C GLN A 687 -2.62 30.64 -5.12
N THR A 688 -2.90 29.79 -6.12
CA THR A 688 -4.24 29.22 -6.33
C THR A 688 -4.31 27.69 -6.20
N GLY A 689 -3.16 27.03 -6.23
CA GLY A 689 -3.02 25.57 -6.24
C GLY A 689 -2.31 25.00 -5.02
N ARG A 690 -2.19 25.76 -3.92
CA ARG A 690 -1.60 25.32 -2.65
C ARG A 690 -2.46 25.77 -1.47
N ASP A 691 -2.49 24.96 -0.42
CA ASP A 691 -3.17 25.31 0.83
C ASP A 691 -2.36 26.38 1.59
N GLU A 692 -3.04 27.41 2.09
CA GLU A 692 -2.38 28.48 2.87
C GLU A 692 -2.19 28.08 4.34
N MET A 693 -0.99 27.66 4.72
CA MET A 693 -0.65 27.17 6.06
C MET A 693 -0.11 28.26 7.00
N GLU A 694 0.24 27.89 8.24
CA GLU A 694 0.55 28.80 9.34
C GLU A 694 1.88 29.56 9.19
N GLU A 695 2.94 28.85 8.79
CA GLU A 695 4.24 29.45 8.51
C GLU A 695 4.25 29.91 7.06
N ARG A 696 4.49 31.21 6.81
CA ARG A 696 4.32 31.83 5.50
C ARG A 696 5.55 32.66 5.14
N VAL A 697 5.95 32.59 3.87
CA VAL A 697 6.92 33.52 3.27
C VAL A 697 6.44 33.96 1.89
N ALA A 698 6.65 35.23 1.57
CA ALA A 698 6.32 35.81 0.27
C ALA A 698 7.53 36.55 -0.31
N PHE A 699 7.70 36.42 -1.62
CA PHE A 699 8.75 37.07 -2.40
C PHE A 699 8.11 38.01 -3.43
N VAL A 700 8.45 39.29 -3.38
CA VAL A 700 8.11 40.27 -4.41
C VAL A 700 9.31 40.45 -5.33
N ILE A 701 9.16 40.04 -6.58
CA ILE A 701 10.26 39.83 -7.53
C ILE A 701 9.81 40.07 -8.97
N GLN A 702 10.76 40.34 -9.87
CA GLN A 702 10.52 40.58 -11.29
C GLN A 702 11.05 39.46 -12.20
N THR A 703 12.08 38.72 -11.78
CA THR A 703 12.69 37.65 -12.59
C THR A 703 12.87 36.34 -11.83
N ALA A 704 13.07 35.24 -12.58
CA ALA A 704 13.33 33.92 -12.00
C ALA A 704 14.71 33.87 -11.32
N GLU A 705 15.70 34.59 -11.85
CA GLU A 705 17.03 34.70 -11.25
C GLU A 705 16.97 35.41 -9.89
N GLU A 706 16.18 36.49 -9.81
CA GLU A 706 15.94 37.21 -8.56
C GLU A 706 15.23 36.32 -7.52
N PHE A 707 14.28 35.48 -7.95
CA PHE A 707 13.68 34.47 -7.07
C PHE A 707 14.73 33.54 -6.49
N VAL A 708 15.56 32.95 -7.35
CA VAL A 708 16.58 31.97 -6.97
C VAL A 708 17.55 32.55 -5.95
N GLU A 709 18.04 33.77 -6.19
CA GLU A 709 18.96 34.46 -5.27
C GLU A 709 18.32 34.67 -3.88
N LYS A 710 17.12 35.24 -3.83
CA LYS A 710 16.40 35.51 -2.57
C LYS A 710 15.97 34.23 -1.85
N ALA A 711 15.58 33.20 -2.60
CA ALA A 711 15.21 31.91 -2.04
C ALA A 711 16.41 31.21 -1.38
N ARG A 712 17.60 31.28 -1.99
CA ARG A 712 18.85 30.77 -1.40
C ARG A 712 19.24 31.54 -0.14
N LEU A 713 19.10 32.88 -0.17
CA LEU A 713 19.34 33.72 1.00
C LEU A 713 18.44 33.31 2.16
N TYR A 714 17.13 33.19 1.92
CA TYR A 714 16.15 32.74 2.92
C TYR A 714 16.45 31.33 3.45
N ALA A 715 16.76 30.39 2.55
CA ALA A 715 17.07 29.01 2.91
C ALA A 715 18.35 28.88 3.76
N SER A 716 19.30 29.82 3.65
CA SER A 716 20.52 29.85 4.46
C SER A 716 20.31 30.28 5.92
N GLY A 717 19.10 30.72 6.29
CA GLY A 717 18.77 31.17 7.63
C GLY A 717 19.21 32.60 7.96
N GLN A 718 19.65 33.37 6.96
CA GLN A 718 19.87 34.81 7.11
C GLN A 718 18.53 35.54 7.27
N ALA A 719 18.46 36.47 8.21
CA ALA A 719 17.23 37.21 8.49
C ALA A 719 16.86 38.07 7.27
N PRO A 720 15.67 37.89 6.69
CA PRO A 720 15.26 38.69 5.53
C PRO A 720 15.07 40.15 5.96
N GLU A 721 15.77 41.09 5.33
CA GLU A 721 15.44 42.51 5.46
C GLU A 721 14.20 42.78 4.61
N SER A 722 13.17 43.41 5.18
CA SER A 722 11.90 43.64 4.48
C SER A 722 12.01 44.59 3.28
N GLU A 723 13.14 45.32 3.17
CA GLU A 723 13.47 46.17 2.02
C GLU A 723 13.91 45.36 0.80
N ASP A 724 14.32 44.09 0.99
CA ASP A 724 14.74 43.18 -0.10
C ASP A 724 13.56 42.46 -0.78
N GLY A 725 12.31 42.79 -0.42
CA GLY A 725 11.12 42.17 -1.01
C GLY A 725 10.84 40.74 -0.52
N ILE A 726 11.42 40.33 0.60
CA ILE A 726 11.12 39.07 1.30
C ILE A 726 10.29 39.39 2.55
N PHE A 727 9.17 38.70 2.72
CA PHE A 727 8.27 38.87 3.86
C PHE A 727 8.03 37.52 4.52
N GLU A 728 8.24 37.40 5.83
CA GLU A 728 7.93 36.21 6.62
C GLU A 728 6.87 36.55 7.68
N THR A 729 6.16 35.54 8.19
CA THR A 729 5.25 35.66 9.33
C THR A 729 5.89 36.46 10.48
N ALA A 730 5.20 37.52 10.94
CA ALA A 730 5.68 38.34 12.04
C ALA A 730 5.53 37.62 13.41
N PRO A 731 6.19 38.11 14.48
CA PRO A 731 5.98 37.58 15.83
C PRO A 731 4.49 37.57 16.22
N PRO A 732 4.05 36.64 17.10
CA PRO A 732 2.63 36.43 17.41
C PRO A 732 1.86 37.70 17.79
N THR A 733 2.49 38.61 18.53
CA THR A 733 1.89 39.89 18.95
C THR A 733 1.55 40.81 17.78
N VAL A 734 2.43 40.88 16.77
CA VAL A 734 2.23 41.69 15.57
C VAL A 734 1.20 41.03 14.66
N LYS A 735 1.29 39.70 14.49
CA LYS A 735 0.33 38.93 13.72
C LYS A 735 -1.10 39.11 14.26
N GLN A 736 -1.27 39.00 15.57
CA GLN A 736 -2.57 39.19 16.22
C GLN A 736 -3.13 40.60 15.98
N GLY A 737 -2.31 41.64 16.18
CA GLY A 737 -2.75 43.01 15.93
C GLY A 737 -3.16 43.28 14.48
N ILE A 738 -2.49 42.65 13.50
CA ILE A 738 -2.88 42.73 12.09
C ILE A 738 -4.19 41.98 11.85
N CYS A 739 -4.37 40.79 12.41
CA CYS A 739 -5.61 40.01 12.27
C CYS A 739 -6.81 40.73 12.90
N ASP A 740 -6.62 41.35 14.07
CA ASP A 740 -7.67 42.10 14.76
C ASP A 740 -8.09 43.35 13.96
N LEU A 741 -7.13 44.01 13.31
CA LEU A 741 -7.39 45.16 12.43
C LEU A 741 -8.05 44.73 11.11
N MET A 742 -7.62 43.59 10.55
CA MET A 742 -8.03 43.04 9.26
C MET A 742 -9.00 41.88 9.48
N SER A 743 -10.18 42.19 10.02
CA SER A 743 -11.24 41.20 10.22
C SER A 743 -11.74 40.61 8.90
N GLN A 744 -12.41 39.45 8.90
CA GLN A 744 -13.01 38.88 7.68
C GLN A 744 -14.28 39.61 7.20
N ASP A 745 -14.47 40.86 7.61
CA ASP A 745 -15.61 41.70 7.27
C ASP A 745 -15.54 42.22 5.81
N ALA A 746 -16.65 42.79 5.33
CA ALA A 746 -16.72 43.29 3.95
C ALA A 746 -15.74 44.46 3.71
N THR A 747 -15.45 45.27 4.72
CA THR A 747 -14.56 46.44 4.62
C THR A 747 -13.12 46.03 4.36
N SER A 748 -12.61 45.06 5.12
CA SER A 748 -11.24 44.57 4.97
C SER A 748 -11.04 43.89 3.62
N ARG A 749 -12.05 43.17 3.11
CA ARG A 749 -12.02 42.58 1.76
C ARG A 749 -11.94 43.65 0.67
N LEU A 750 -12.76 44.71 0.76
CA LEU A 750 -12.70 45.82 -0.18
C LEU A 750 -11.34 46.54 -0.16
N TYR A 751 -10.73 46.68 1.02
CA TYR A 751 -9.39 47.25 1.15
C TYR A 751 -8.33 46.37 0.46
N VAL A 752 -8.34 45.06 0.67
CA VAL A 752 -7.43 44.12 -0.02
C VAL A 752 -7.66 44.15 -1.54
N ASP A 753 -8.90 44.20 -2.00
CA ASP A 753 -9.24 44.33 -3.42
C ASP A 753 -8.69 45.64 -4.03
N MET A 754 -8.77 46.76 -3.30
CA MET A 754 -8.17 48.03 -3.72
C MET A 754 -6.64 47.93 -3.80
N LEU A 755 -5.98 47.23 -2.87
CA LEU A 755 -4.53 47.00 -2.91
C LEU A 755 -4.13 46.16 -4.13
N LEU A 756 -4.91 45.12 -4.49
CA LEU A 756 -4.70 44.31 -5.70
C LEU A 756 -4.83 45.16 -6.97
N GLN A 757 -5.88 45.99 -7.06
CA GLN A 757 -6.10 46.89 -8.21
C GLN A 757 -5.01 47.95 -8.35
N SER A 758 -4.54 48.50 -7.23
CA SER A 758 -3.47 49.50 -7.18
C SER A 758 -2.06 48.91 -7.20
N LYS A 759 -1.93 47.58 -7.33
CA LYS A 759 -0.65 46.85 -7.44
C LYS A 759 0.30 47.09 -6.27
N GLN A 760 -0.22 47.21 -5.05
CA GLN A 760 0.59 47.40 -3.83
C GLN A 760 1.18 46.07 -3.32
N TRP A 761 2.08 45.48 -4.10
CA TRP A 761 2.62 44.13 -3.87
C TRP A 761 3.27 43.92 -2.51
N PHE A 762 4.04 44.90 -2.04
CA PHE A 762 4.70 44.84 -0.73
C PHE A 762 3.67 44.79 0.41
N THR A 763 2.61 45.60 0.33
CA THR A 763 1.53 45.62 1.33
C THR A 763 0.75 44.31 1.31
N ILE A 764 0.42 43.79 0.12
CA ILE A 764 -0.29 42.52 -0.05
C ILE A 764 0.53 41.37 0.54
N ALA A 765 1.83 41.30 0.22
CA ALA A 765 2.73 40.28 0.75
C ALA A 765 2.78 40.33 2.29
N LYS A 766 2.93 41.53 2.88
CA LYS A 766 2.91 41.73 4.34
C LYS A 766 1.60 41.28 5.00
N LEU A 767 0.46 41.57 4.38
CA LEU A 767 -0.85 41.16 4.91
C LEU A 767 -1.02 39.64 4.82
N TRP A 768 -0.67 39.04 3.67
CA TRP A 768 -0.84 37.61 3.44
C TRP A 768 0.02 36.74 4.37
N VAL A 769 1.30 37.09 4.58
CA VAL A 769 2.17 36.32 5.50
C VAL A 769 1.70 36.39 6.95
N ASN A 770 0.90 37.40 7.31
CA ASN A 770 0.30 37.56 8.63
C ASN A 770 -1.13 36.99 8.72
N GLY A 771 -1.59 36.23 7.72
CA GLY A 771 -2.84 35.47 7.77
C GLY A 771 -4.07 36.15 7.19
N VAL A 772 -3.92 37.33 6.56
CA VAL A 772 -5.01 37.97 5.83
C VAL A 772 -5.27 37.21 4.53
N SER A 773 -6.52 36.80 4.31
CA SER A 773 -6.92 36.08 3.10
C SER A 773 -6.88 37.00 1.87
N VAL A 774 -6.32 36.51 0.77
CA VAL A 774 -6.20 37.23 -0.50
C VAL A 774 -6.85 36.40 -1.61
N GLU A 775 -7.81 37.00 -2.35
CA GLU A 775 -8.45 36.34 -3.48
C GLU A 775 -7.58 36.43 -4.75
N TRP A 776 -6.51 35.64 -4.79
CA TRP A 776 -5.51 35.66 -5.87
C TRP A 776 -6.09 35.46 -7.27
N ALA A 777 -7.21 34.74 -7.40
CA ALA A 777 -7.88 34.55 -8.68
C ALA A 777 -8.26 35.87 -9.38
N LYS A 778 -8.52 36.95 -8.63
CA LYS A 778 -8.80 38.28 -9.19
C LYS A 778 -7.60 38.91 -9.92
N LEU A 779 -6.37 38.48 -9.59
CA LEU A 779 -5.15 38.96 -10.23
C LEU A 779 -4.95 38.37 -11.63
N HIS A 780 -5.60 37.25 -11.93
CA HIS A 780 -5.36 36.47 -13.14
C HIS A 780 -6.63 36.41 -13.98
N PRO A 781 -6.73 37.23 -15.05
CA PRO A 781 -7.85 37.14 -15.98
C PRO A 781 -8.03 35.72 -16.51
N ALA A 782 -9.29 35.32 -16.74
CA ALA A 782 -9.61 33.97 -17.18
C ALA A 782 -8.79 33.58 -18.41
N GLY A 783 -8.00 32.52 -18.26
CA GLY A 783 -7.17 31.97 -19.32
C GLY A 783 -5.87 32.72 -19.65
N ALA A 784 -5.47 33.69 -18.82
CA ALA A 784 -4.19 34.40 -18.96
C ALA A 784 -2.98 33.64 -18.41
N ARG A 785 -3.21 32.62 -17.56
CA ARG A 785 -2.16 31.81 -16.93
C ARG A 785 -2.46 30.32 -17.09
N SER A 786 -1.40 29.53 -17.06
CA SER A 786 -1.45 28.08 -17.01
C SER A 786 -0.85 27.62 -15.68
N ARG A 787 -1.35 26.51 -15.13
CA ARG A 787 -0.68 25.89 -13.98
C ARG A 787 0.71 25.39 -14.40
N LEU A 788 1.61 25.28 -13.44
CA LEU A 788 2.96 24.76 -13.59
C LEU A 788 3.17 23.61 -12.60
N ARG A 789 3.88 22.56 -12.99
CA ARG A 789 4.29 21.51 -12.05
C ARG A 789 5.45 22.03 -11.23
N LEU A 790 5.21 22.21 -9.93
CA LEU A 790 6.19 22.70 -8.98
C LEU A 790 6.45 21.61 -7.93
N PRO A 791 7.61 21.65 -7.25
CA PRO A 791 7.87 20.79 -6.11
C PRO A 791 6.69 20.78 -5.12
N THR A 792 6.46 19.61 -4.54
CA THR A 792 5.36 19.34 -3.61
C THR A 792 5.84 19.35 -2.17
N TYR A 793 4.90 19.37 -1.22
CA TYR A 793 5.13 19.53 0.21
C TYR A 793 6.23 18.59 0.77
N ARG A 794 7.02 19.13 1.70
CA ARG A 794 8.11 18.42 2.40
C ARG A 794 7.68 18.09 3.83
N PHE A 795 7.14 16.89 4.00
CA PHE A 795 6.69 16.34 5.29
C PHE A 795 7.84 16.19 6.29
N ALA A 796 7.53 16.37 7.58
CA ALA A 796 8.47 16.05 8.63
C ALA A 796 8.76 14.54 8.64
N LYS A 797 10.04 14.16 8.67
CA LYS A 797 10.48 12.76 8.68
C LYS A 797 10.60 12.25 10.13
N GLN A 798 9.48 11.99 10.79
CA GLN A 798 9.46 11.40 12.15
C GLN A 798 9.22 9.89 12.07
N ARG A 799 9.98 9.11 12.84
CA ARG A 799 9.94 7.63 12.77
C ARG A 799 8.82 7.06 13.63
N TYR A 800 7.95 6.25 13.01
CA TYR A 800 6.89 5.48 13.66
C TYR A 800 6.94 4.01 13.19
N TRP A 801 7.37 3.10 14.08
CA TRP A 801 7.49 1.68 13.77
C TRP A 801 7.43 0.83 15.05
N ILE A 802 6.69 -0.28 15.01
CA ILE A 802 6.63 -1.23 16.12
C ILE A 802 7.91 -2.06 16.17
N ALA A 803 8.56 -2.13 17.33
CA ALA A 803 9.72 -2.99 17.53
C ALA A 803 9.31 -4.44 17.79
N ARG A 804 10.10 -5.41 17.32
CA ARG A 804 9.86 -6.83 17.65
C ARG A 804 10.29 -7.16 19.08
N SER A 805 9.54 -8.05 19.71
CA SER A 805 9.90 -8.65 20.99
C SER A 805 11.27 -9.33 20.89
N GLY A 806 12.29 -8.77 21.54
CA GLY A 806 13.69 -9.23 21.48
C GLY A 806 14.68 -8.18 20.98
N GLU A 807 14.24 -7.20 20.18
CA GLU A 807 15.08 -6.05 19.74
C GLU A 807 15.10 -4.90 20.76
N LEU A 808 14.12 -4.87 21.67
CA LEU A 808 14.03 -3.96 22.82
C LEU A 808 15.25 -4.01 23.75
N ASN A 809 16.07 -5.08 23.68
CA ASN A 809 17.31 -5.19 24.45
C ASN A 809 18.54 -4.52 23.79
N ARG A 810 18.50 -4.16 22.50
CA ARG A 810 19.63 -3.46 21.83
C ARG A 810 19.39 -1.96 21.64
N SER A 811 18.13 -1.53 21.55
CA SER A 811 17.77 -0.11 21.32
C SER A 811 17.83 0.77 22.57
N ARG A 812 17.97 0.18 23.78
CA ARG A 812 18.24 0.93 25.02
C ARG A 812 19.68 1.42 25.16
N GLU A 813 20.61 1.00 24.30
CA GLU A 813 22.01 1.47 24.34
C GLU A 813 22.26 2.75 23.50
N GLY A 814 21.26 3.23 22.75
CA GLY A 814 21.40 4.38 21.82
C GLY A 814 20.71 5.68 22.25
N VAL A 815 19.93 5.68 23.33
CA VAL A 815 19.43 6.91 23.93
C VAL A 815 20.48 7.38 24.94
N PRO A 816 20.98 8.63 24.89
CA PRO A 816 21.78 9.15 25.98
C PRO A 816 20.92 9.05 27.24
N SER A 817 21.28 8.13 28.13
CA SER A 817 20.83 8.14 29.51
C SER A 817 21.25 9.50 30.06
N ALA A 818 20.30 10.43 30.14
CA ALA A 818 20.43 11.62 30.96
C ALA A 818 20.38 11.17 32.43
N SER A 819 21.41 10.46 32.87
CA SER A 819 21.83 10.43 34.27
C SER A 819 22.53 11.76 34.53
N GLY A 820 21.75 12.84 34.45
CA GLY A 820 22.12 14.15 34.98
C GLY A 820 21.90 14.10 36.48
N GLU A 821 22.95 14.37 37.22
CA GLU A 821 22.96 14.49 38.66
C GLU A 821 21.77 15.33 39.15
N THR A 822 21.14 14.86 40.22
CA THR A 822 20.11 15.56 40.98
C THR A 822 20.68 16.87 41.53
N GLU A 823 20.75 17.91 40.70
CA GLU A 823 20.97 19.26 41.19
C GLU A 823 19.75 19.66 42.02
N LYS A 824 19.99 19.86 43.31
CA LYS A 824 19.06 20.44 44.26
C LYS A 824 18.49 21.73 43.67
N ARG A 825 17.26 21.65 43.18
CA ARG A 825 16.49 22.81 42.73
C ARG A 825 16.28 23.71 43.94
N SER A 826 17.08 24.78 43.97
CA SER A 826 16.91 25.92 44.86
C SER A 826 15.47 26.40 44.75
N THR A 827 14.78 26.39 45.89
CA THR A 827 13.47 26.99 46.10
C THR A 827 13.55 28.49 45.81
N PHE A 828 13.08 28.89 44.62
CA PHE A 828 12.64 30.26 44.38
C PHE A 828 11.12 30.31 44.47
N THR A 829 10.68 30.81 45.62
CA THR A 829 9.33 31.22 45.96
C THR A 829 8.99 32.50 45.21
N VAL A 830 8.06 32.42 44.25
CA VAL A 830 6.95 33.37 44.06
C VAL A 830 5.77 32.52 43.58
N GLN A 831 4.87 32.15 44.51
CA GLN A 831 3.56 31.63 44.15
C GLN A 831 2.73 32.80 43.61
N GLU A 832 2.73 33.02 42.30
CA GLU A 832 1.56 33.62 41.66
C GLU A 832 0.41 32.62 41.80
N SER A 833 -0.72 33.06 42.35
CA SER A 833 -1.93 32.25 42.42
C SER A 833 -2.39 31.97 40.99
N ILE A 834 -2.04 30.80 40.47
CA ILE A 834 -2.53 30.30 39.18
C ILE A 834 -4.06 30.28 39.27
N GLY A 835 -4.73 31.01 38.37
CA GLY A 835 -6.20 31.05 38.33
C GLY A 835 -6.79 29.66 38.07
N PRO A 836 -8.04 29.40 38.47
CA PRO A 836 -8.68 28.09 38.35
C PRO A 836 -8.72 27.57 36.91
N GLU A 837 -8.90 28.45 35.91
CA GLU A 837 -8.88 28.09 34.48
C GLU A 837 -7.49 27.67 34.00
N GLU A 838 -6.44 28.34 34.47
CA GLU A 838 -5.05 28.04 34.11
C GLU A 838 -4.60 26.70 34.75
N ALA A 839 -5.03 26.43 35.98
CA ALA A 839 -4.82 25.14 36.65
C ALA A 839 -5.55 23.99 35.94
N ALA A 840 -6.83 24.18 35.59
CA ALA A 840 -7.59 23.19 34.83
C ALA A 840 -7.03 22.96 33.42
N SER A 841 -6.60 24.01 32.73
CA SER A 841 -5.96 23.90 31.41
C SER A 841 -4.67 23.09 31.48
N ARG A 842 -3.85 23.26 32.53
CA ARG A 842 -2.63 22.46 32.73
C ARG A 842 -2.96 20.99 33.02
N TYR A 843 -3.91 20.72 33.92
CA TYR A 843 -4.31 19.34 34.24
C TYR A 843 -4.80 18.58 33.00
N PHE A 844 -5.75 19.17 32.26
CA PHE A 844 -6.25 18.55 31.02
C PHE A 844 -5.17 18.49 29.96
N GLY A 845 -4.34 19.53 29.84
CA GLY A 845 -3.18 19.58 28.96
C GLY A 845 -2.22 18.41 29.15
N ASP A 846 -1.78 18.17 30.39
CA ASP A 846 -0.83 17.11 30.71
C ASP A 846 -1.37 15.71 30.37
N ARG A 847 -2.66 15.47 30.67
CA ARG A 847 -3.33 14.19 30.40
C ARG A 847 -3.52 13.96 28.90
N ILE A 848 -4.02 14.97 28.18
CA ILE A 848 -4.20 14.90 26.72
C ILE A 848 -2.84 14.74 26.02
N SER A 849 -1.82 15.46 26.46
CA SER A 849 -0.44 15.35 25.95
C SER A 849 0.09 13.92 26.09
N SER A 850 -0.04 13.34 27.29
CA SER A 850 0.38 11.96 27.56
C SER A 850 -0.40 10.94 26.71
N MET A 851 -1.73 11.10 26.61
CA MET A 851 -2.59 10.17 25.88
C MET A 851 -2.31 10.18 24.37
N LEU A 852 -2.04 11.35 23.80
CA LEU A 852 -1.74 11.51 22.37
C LEU A 852 -0.27 11.21 22.03
N GLY A 853 0.62 11.15 23.03
CA GLY A 853 2.06 11.00 22.81
C GLY A 853 2.73 12.26 22.28
N ILE A 854 2.14 13.43 22.55
CA ILE A 854 2.64 14.75 22.16
C ILE A 854 3.43 15.33 23.34
N ARG A 855 4.47 16.12 23.09
CA ARG A 855 5.19 16.82 24.17
C ARG A 855 4.33 17.98 24.69
N PRO A 856 4.30 18.26 26.01
CA PRO A 856 3.49 19.37 26.54
C PRO A 856 3.79 20.73 25.90
N GLU A 857 5.04 20.95 25.43
CA GLU A 857 5.43 22.18 24.73
C GLU A 857 4.84 22.31 23.32
N GLU A 858 4.50 21.19 22.67
CA GLU A 858 3.91 21.14 21.32
C GLU A 858 2.38 21.28 21.35
N LEU A 859 1.76 20.97 22.49
CA LEU A 859 0.31 21.04 22.67
C LEU A 859 -0.13 22.49 22.92
N ARG A 860 -0.71 23.11 21.88
CA ARG A 860 -1.27 24.46 21.97
C ARG A 860 -2.67 24.41 22.56
N MET A 861 -2.83 24.94 23.76
CA MET A 861 -4.09 24.87 24.54
C MET A 861 -5.29 25.59 23.89
N ASP A 862 -5.01 26.50 22.97
CA ASP A 862 -5.98 27.31 22.20
C ASP A 862 -6.30 26.75 20.81
N LYS A 863 -5.62 25.67 20.38
CA LYS A 863 -5.91 24.99 19.10
C LYS A 863 -7.02 23.95 19.26
N GLU A 864 -7.72 23.69 18.17
CA GLU A 864 -8.76 22.66 18.13
C GLU A 864 -8.16 21.29 18.44
N LEU A 865 -8.79 20.55 19.37
CA LEU A 865 -8.34 19.23 19.83
C LEU A 865 -8.23 18.23 18.67
N GLN A 866 -9.14 18.33 17.69
CA GLN A 866 -9.16 17.49 16.51
C GLN A 866 -7.90 17.66 15.64
N GLU A 867 -7.22 18.81 15.65
CA GLU A 867 -5.94 18.99 14.93
C GLU A 867 -4.82 18.08 15.48
N PHE A 868 -4.94 17.64 16.73
CA PHE A 868 -3.98 16.75 17.38
C PHE A 868 -4.39 15.26 17.33
N GLY A 869 -5.47 14.94 16.60
CA GLY A 869 -6.02 13.58 16.54
C GLY A 869 -6.85 13.19 17.76
N PHE A 870 -7.35 14.16 18.52
CA PHE A 870 -8.30 13.90 19.62
C PHE A 870 -9.70 13.67 19.04
N ASP A 871 -9.99 12.43 18.66
CA ASP A 871 -11.26 11.99 18.09
C ASP A 871 -12.25 11.50 19.17
N SER A 872 -13.38 10.92 18.74
CA SER A 872 -14.39 10.37 19.67
C SER A 872 -13.90 9.16 20.47
N ILE A 873 -12.95 8.39 19.95
CA ILE A 873 -12.36 7.24 20.66
C ILE A 873 -11.45 7.76 21.78
N MET A 874 -10.59 8.73 21.45
CA MET A 874 -9.73 9.42 22.41
C MET A 874 -10.52 10.19 23.46
N ALA A 875 -11.62 10.86 23.09
CA ALA A 875 -12.48 11.55 24.04
C ALA A 875 -13.09 10.59 25.07
N MET A 876 -13.50 9.39 24.63
CA MET A 876 -14.02 8.37 25.53
C MET A 876 -12.94 7.82 26.47
N LYS A 877 -11.74 7.54 25.95
CA LYS A 877 -10.58 7.09 26.73
C LYS A 877 -10.17 8.14 27.77
N PHE A 878 -10.05 9.39 27.34
CA PHE A 878 -9.74 10.53 28.19
C PHE A 878 -10.75 10.68 29.33
N LYS A 879 -12.05 10.59 29.03
CA LYS A 879 -13.10 10.58 30.04
C LYS A 879 -12.87 9.48 31.07
N TYR A 880 -12.68 8.23 30.63
CA TYR A 880 -12.46 7.13 31.57
C TYR A 880 -11.19 7.30 32.41
N GLU A 881 -10.10 7.82 31.86
CA GLU A 881 -8.87 8.09 32.60
C GLU A 881 -9.09 9.16 33.68
N VAL A 882 -9.73 10.28 33.34
CA VAL A 882 -10.05 11.36 34.30
C VAL A 882 -11.02 10.87 35.38
N GLU A 883 -12.05 10.12 35.01
CA GLU A 883 -13.04 9.58 35.95
C GLU A 883 -12.44 8.56 36.91
N ASN A 884 -11.55 7.69 36.42
CA ASN A 884 -10.85 6.72 37.26
C ASN A 884 -9.84 7.38 38.21
N GLU A 885 -9.19 8.47 37.77
CA GLU A 885 -8.24 9.20 38.59
C GLU A 885 -8.92 10.01 39.69
N LEU A 886 -9.99 10.73 39.34
CA LEU A 886 -10.63 11.69 40.25
C LEU A 886 -11.82 11.09 41.01
N GLY A 887 -12.34 9.94 40.59
CA GLY A 887 -13.57 9.36 41.14
C GLY A 887 -14.83 10.17 40.84
N LEU A 888 -14.75 11.13 39.91
CA LEU A 888 -15.80 12.10 39.57
C LEU A 888 -16.14 12.01 38.09
N THR A 889 -17.41 12.13 37.73
CA THR A 889 -17.90 12.03 36.35
C THR A 889 -17.51 13.25 35.53
N LEU A 890 -16.96 13.03 34.32
CA LEU A 890 -16.72 14.07 33.32
C LEU A 890 -17.82 14.00 32.25
N PRO A 891 -18.76 14.97 32.19
CA PRO A 891 -19.88 14.88 31.25
C PRO A 891 -19.43 14.88 29.79
N MET A 892 -19.96 13.95 29.00
CA MET A 892 -19.65 13.87 27.55
C MET A 892 -20.12 15.11 26.78
N GLU A 893 -21.16 15.79 27.26
CA GLU A 893 -21.65 17.05 26.68
C GLU A 893 -20.58 18.15 26.76
N VAL A 894 -19.89 18.26 27.90
CA VAL A 894 -18.82 19.25 28.08
C VAL A 894 -17.63 18.94 27.16
N LEU A 895 -17.24 17.66 27.04
CA LEU A 895 -16.18 17.24 26.12
C LEU A 895 -16.55 17.48 24.65
N GLY A 896 -17.78 17.14 24.24
CA GLY A 896 -18.24 17.26 22.86
C GLY A 896 -18.42 18.70 22.40
N GLU A 897 -18.75 19.62 23.32
CA GLU A 897 -18.90 21.04 23.02
C GLU A 897 -17.60 21.86 23.14
N SER A 898 -16.54 21.27 23.68
CA SER A 898 -15.23 21.91 23.85
C SER A 898 -14.40 21.77 22.60
N ARG A 899 -13.99 22.90 21.99
CA ARG A 899 -13.16 22.88 20.79
C ARG A 899 -11.68 22.74 21.13
N CYS A 900 -11.23 23.42 22.18
CA CYS A 900 -9.85 23.39 22.65
C CYS A 900 -9.76 23.12 24.16
N ILE A 901 -8.54 22.98 24.68
CA ILE A 901 -8.27 22.71 26.10
C ILE A 901 -8.68 23.90 26.98
N LYS A 902 -8.45 25.13 26.51
CA LYS A 902 -8.91 26.34 27.21
C LYS A 902 -10.43 26.39 27.31
N ASP A 903 -11.16 26.03 26.25
CA ASP A 903 -12.62 25.98 26.28
C ASP A 903 -13.13 24.93 27.26
N LEU A 904 -12.49 23.74 27.27
CA LEU A 904 -12.80 22.68 28.22
C LEU A 904 -12.58 23.16 29.66
N ALA A 905 -11.43 23.76 29.94
CA ALA A 905 -11.11 24.31 31.26
C ALA A 905 -12.10 25.41 31.68
N ALA A 906 -12.41 26.36 30.80
CA ALA A 906 -13.36 27.44 31.07
C ALA A 906 -14.76 26.91 31.35
N ARG A 907 -15.23 25.92 30.59
CA ARG A 907 -16.56 25.29 30.79
C ARG A 907 -16.64 24.54 32.12
N ILE A 908 -15.62 23.78 32.48
CA ILE A 908 -15.58 23.07 33.78
C ILE A 908 -15.52 24.07 34.95
N VAL A 909 -14.78 25.17 34.81
CA VAL A 909 -14.66 26.18 35.87
C VAL A 909 -15.93 27.01 36.05
N SER A 910 -16.64 27.29 34.95
CA SER A 910 -17.85 28.13 34.93
C SER A 910 -19.16 27.38 35.20
N ASP A 911 -19.19 26.06 35.05
CA ASP A 911 -20.38 25.23 35.31
C ASP A 911 -20.58 24.97 36.82
N PRO A 912 -21.66 25.49 37.44
CA PRO A 912 -21.96 25.22 38.85
C PRO A 912 -22.20 23.74 39.15
N GLY A 913 -22.59 22.93 38.15
CA GLY A 913 -22.78 21.49 38.26
C GLY A 913 -21.47 20.69 38.36
N GLN A 914 -20.32 21.33 38.10
CA GLN A 914 -18.99 20.70 38.12
C GLN A 914 -18.11 21.18 39.29
N GLU A 915 -18.72 21.70 40.37
CA GLU A 915 -18.00 22.28 41.51
C GLU A 915 -16.99 21.30 42.15
N GLU A 916 -17.36 20.04 42.34
CA GLU A 916 -16.48 19.02 42.92
C GLU A 916 -15.33 18.67 41.98
N LEU A 917 -15.62 18.54 40.69
CA LEU A 917 -14.62 18.28 39.65
C LEU A 917 -13.64 19.44 39.53
N ARG A 918 -14.15 20.68 39.54
CA ARG A 918 -13.33 21.90 39.59
C ARG A 918 -12.41 21.89 40.80
N LYS A 919 -12.94 21.64 42.00
CA LYS A 919 -12.14 21.62 43.24
C LYS A 919 -11.06 20.55 43.24
N ALA A 920 -11.36 19.36 42.72
CA ALA A 920 -10.42 18.26 42.60
C ALA A 920 -9.26 18.62 41.64
N ILE A 921 -9.58 19.25 40.51
CA ILE A 921 -8.60 19.65 39.49
C ILE A 921 -7.75 20.84 39.94
N THR A 922 -8.35 21.87 40.55
CA THR A 922 -7.63 23.09 40.96
C THR A 922 -6.90 22.95 42.31
N GLY A 923 -6.93 21.76 42.92
CA GLY A 923 -6.27 21.51 44.20
C GLY A 923 -6.91 22.24 45.39
N THR A 924 -8.19 22.61 45.31
CA THR A 924 -8.94 23.28 46.38
C THR A 924 -9.89 22.31 47.12
N CYS A 925 -9.64 21.01 47.02
CA CYS A 925 -10.33 20.02 47.84
C CYS A 925 -9.85 20.18 49.29
N PRO A 926 -10.75 20.34 50.28
CA PRO A 926 -10.37 20.13 51.67
C PRO A 926 -9.80 18.71 51.78
N GLU A 927 -8.71 18.52 52.52
CA GLU A 927 -8.32 17.17 52.93
C GLU A 927 -9.56 16.48 53.50
N PRO A 928 -9.85 15.22 53.14
CA PRO A 928 -10.89 14.49 53.84
C PRO A 928 -10.49 14.47 55.31
N GLU A 929 -11.31 15.07 56.17
CA GLU A 929 -11.26 14.82 57.61
C GLU A 929 -11.48 13.32 57.77
N ILE A 930 -10.39 12.55 57.83
CA ILE A 930 -10.40 11.19 58.36
C ILE A 930 -10.62 11.37 59.87
N GLU A 931 -11.86 11.63 60.27
CA GLU A 931 -12.29 11.39 61.63
C GLU A 931 -12.15 9.88 61.89
N SER A 932 -11.03 9.56 62.54
CA SER A 932 -10.80 8.37 63.37
C SER A 932 -11.59 7.12 62.97
N LEU A 933 -11.08 6.36 62.01
CA LEU A 933 -11.38 4.94 61.95
C LEU A 933 -10.78 4.30 63.22
N GLU A 934 -11.64 3.78 64.09
CA GLU A 934 -11.21 3.02 65.27
C GLU A 934 -10.37 1.81 64.83
N THR A 935 -9.42 1.40 65.66
CA THR A 935 -8.38 0.41 65.34
C THR A 935 -8.95 -0.91 64.78
N GLU A 936 -10.17 -1.27 65.15
CA GLU A 936 -10.87 -2.45 64.64
C GLU A 936 -11.24 -2.36 63.14
N GLN A 937 -11.46 -1.16 62.60
CA GLN A 937 -11.77 -0.97 61.17
C GLN A 937 -10.52 -1.01 60.28
N LEU A 938 -9.36 -0.59 60.82
CA LEU A 938 -8.07 -0.71 60.14
C LEU A 938 -7.61 -2.17 60.07
N ASP A 939 -7.83 -2.94 61.14
CA ASP A 939 -7.52 -4.37 61.15
C ASP A 939 -8.42 -5.16 60.18
N ALA A 940 -9.70 -4.82 60.08
CA ALA A 940 -10.62 -5.40 59.10
C ALA A 940 -10.22 -5.06 57.64
N LEU A 941 -9.71 -3.86 57.40
CA LEU A 941 -9.23 -3.44 56.07
C LEU A 941 -7.92 -4.16 55.70
N PHE A 942 -6.99 -4.29 56.65
CA PHE A 942 -5.73 -5.03 56.46
C PHE A 942 -5.95 -6.53 56.25
N GLU A 943 -6.89 -7.14 56.98
CA GLU A 943 -7.27 -8.54 56.72
C GLU A 943 -7.95 -8.72 55.36
N SER A 944 -8.80 -7.78 54.94
CA SER A 944 -9.46 -7.82 53.62
C SER A 944 -8.46 -7.69 52.47
N LEU A 945 -7.48 -6.79 52.60
CA LEU A 945 -6.39 -6.61 51.64
C LEU A 945 -5.45 -7.83 51.59
N ASN A 946 -5.08 -8.41 52.74
CA ASN A 946 -4.26 -9.63 52.77
C ASN A 946 -4.98 -10.85 52.18
N ARG A 947 -6.30 -10.99 52.38
CA ARG A 947 -7.08 -12.07 51.76
C ARG A 947 -7.20 -11.91 50.23
N LYS A 948 -7.29 -10.68 49.71
CA LYS A 948 -7.26 -10.40 48.26
C LYS A 948 -5.89 -10.60 47.62
N LEU A 949 -4.81 -10.26 48.32
CA LEU A 949 -3.43 -10.45 47.83
C LEU A 949 -3.00 -11.93 47.79
N HIS A 950 -3.66 -12.81 48.55
CA HIS A 950 -3.36 -14.25 48.60
C HIS A 950 -4.38 -15.15 47.88
N GLY A 951 -5.34 -14.57 47.14
CA GLY A 951 -6.16 -15.33 46.19
C GLY A 951 -7.16 -16.30 46.81
N GLU A 952 -7.67 -16.02 48.02
CA GLU A 952 -8.80 -16.80 48.55
C GLU A 952 -10.13 -16.19 48.10
N THR A 953 -10.80 -16.89 47.18
CA THR A 953 -12.19 -16.62 46.76
C THR A 953 -13.15 -16.97 47.89
N VAL A 954 -14.00 -16.03 48.29
CA VAL A 954 -15.23 -16.34 49.04
C VAL A 954 -16.40 -15.57 48.42
N LEU A 955 -17.39 -16.33 47.94
CA LEU A 955 -18.77 -15.88 47.68
C LEU A 955 -19.56 -15.89 49.01
N PRO A 956 -20.64 -15.09 49.18
CA PRO A 956 -21.16 -14.01 48.34
C PRO A 956 -20.86 -12.61 48.87
#